data_AF-G0RK31-F1
#
_entry.id   AF-G0RK31-F1
#
_cell.length_a   1.000
_cell.length_b   1.000
_cell.length_c   1.000
_cell.angle_alpha   90.00
_cell.angle_beta   90.00
_cell.angle_gamma   90.00
#
_symmetry.space_group_name_H-M   'P 1'
#
loop_
_entity.id
_entity.type
_entity.pdbx_description
1 polymer ?
#
loop_
_entity_poly.entity_id
_entity_poly.type
_entity_poly.pdbx_seq_one_letter_code
_entity_poly.pdbx_strand_id
1 'polypeptide(L)'
;MAPTYIKVPGRDNDEHASATLTPKSAHMATTTLRVGGMTCGSCTAAVEGGFKGVKGVGTVSVSLVMERAVVMHDPRIISAEQVREIIEDCGFDAELLSTDLLSPLVPRFSDAKGDEDIDSGLLTTTVAIEGMTCGACTSAVEGGFKDIPGVKSFSISLLSERAVIEHDPELLPTDKITEIIEDRGFGAEIVDSVKAQPGSSTEAENPASHVVTTTVAIEGMTCGACTSAVEGGFQGVDGILKFNISLLAERAVITHDVTKISAEQISEIVEDRGFGATVLSTVPEANDLSSTTSQFKIYGSPDAATAKELEEKLLALAGVKSASLSLSTDRLSVTHQPAVIGLRGIVEAVEAQGLNALVADSHDNNAQLESLAKTREIQEWRTACKTSASFAIPVFVLSMVLPMISDSLNLSLIHLGHGLYLGDVVNLVLTTPVQFGVGKRFYVSAFKSLKHRSPTMDVLVMLGTSCAYFFSIFSMVISILFEPHSPPGTIFDTSTMLITFVTLGRYLENSAKGQTSKALSRLMSLAPSMATIYTDPIAAEKAAESWAKSTDTPADAKGQPSGDASGSSYEEKSIPTELLQVGDIVVIRPGDKIPADGVVMRGETYVDESMVTGEAMPVQKRIGSNVIGGTVNGNGRVDFRVTRAGRDTQLSQIVKLVQDAQTTRAPIQKVADTLAGYFVPTILLLGILTFLGWLILSHALSHPPMIFLKNTSGGKVMICVKLCISVIVFACPCALGLATPTAVMVGTGVGAENGILIKGGAALERTTQVTKVVLDKTGTITRGKMEVAKSGLVFPWNDNVSQTKVWWAAVGLAEMGSEHPIGRAILAAAKAEVGILEAEAAIPGSVNDFKLTVGKGIDAIVEPALSGDRTRYRVLAGNVTFLEENGVEVPKDAVEAAERINSSVKSSRAKAVTAGTTNIFVAIDGKYSGHLCLSDTIKDGAAGVISVLHSMGIKTAMVTGDQRPTALAVAALVGISPEDVFAGVSPDQKQVIVQQFQNQGEVVAMVGDGINDSPALATADVGIAMSSGTDVAMEAADVVLMRPDDLLSIPSAIHLTRTIFRRIKLNLAWACIYNIVGLPIAMGFFLPFGIHMHPMFAGFAMACSSISVVVSSLALRWWQRPQWMDEASEPAGGLRWMSGTGIVGWAKETFGRVRRGKREEGYVALENLEV
;
A
#
# COMPACT_ATOMS: atom_id res chain seq x y z
N MET A 1 29.49 15.62 38.86
CA MET A 1 28.46 16.43 39.56
C MET A 1 27.11 16.01 39.02
N ALA A 2 26.34 15.25 39.80
CA ALA A 2 25.01 14.78 39.40
C ALA A 2 23.94 15.81 39.80
N PRO A 3 22.92 16.09 38.97
CA PRO A 3 21.79 16.91 39.39
C PRO A 3 20.74 16.08 40.13
N THR A 4 20.15 16.73 41.12
CA THR A 4 19.23 16.27 42.15
C THR A 4 17.80 16.04 41.66
N TYR A 5 17.12 15.06 42.28
CA TYR A 5 15.71 14.70 42.12
C TYR A 5 14.75 15.92 42.11
N ILE A 6 13.80 15.91 41.17
CA ILE A 6 12.64 16.81 41.14
C ILE A 6 11.49 16.17 41.93
N LYS A 7 10.92 16.92 42.90
CA LYS A 7 9.75 16.53 43.68
C LYS A 7 8.45 16.74 42.88
N VAL A 8 7.57 15.74 42.90
CA VAL A 8 6.19 15.81 42.39
C VAL A 8 5.26 16.36 43.50
N PRO A 9 4.36 17.32 43.24
CA PRO A 9 3.41 17.81 44.25
C PRO A 9 2.23 16.83 44.46
N GLY A 10 1.73 16.79 45.70
CA GLY A 10 0.62 15.95 46.15
C GLY A 10 -0.75 16.44 45.64
N ARG A 11 -1.68 15.49 45.57
CA ARG A 11 -3.03 15.63 45.00
C ARG A 11 -3.98 16.15 46.09
N ASP A 12 -4.50 17.36 45.91
CA ASP A 12 -5.63 17.86 46.70
C ASP A 12 -6.95 17.25 46.20
N ASN A 13 -7.80 16.93 47.18
CA ASN A 13 -9.14 16.38 47.05
C ASN A 13 -10.09 17.40 46.42
N ASP A 14 -10.87 16.97 45.42
CA ASP A 14 -12.23 17.46 45.24
C ASP A 14 -13.13 16.29 44.85
N GLU A 15 -14.06 16.01 45.76
CA GLU A 15 -15.17 15.09 45.63
C GLU A 15 -16.20 15.69 44.64
N HIS A 16 -16.61 14.92 43.63
CA HIS A 16 -18.02 14.74 43.27
C HIS A 16 -18.20 13.60 42.25
N ALA A 17 -18.86 12.54 42.72
CA ALA A 17 -19.65 11.54 41.99
C ALA A 17 -18.96 10.63 40.95
N SER A 18 -18.51 9.45 41.40
CA SER A 18 -18.54 8.22 40.59
C SER A 18 -19.40 7.17 41.30
N ALA A 19 -20.57 6.92 40.72
CA ALA A 19 -21.32 5.70 40.99
C ALA A 19 -20.62 4.55 40.25
N THR A 20 -20.18 3.59 41.05
CA THR A 20 -19.80 2.20 40.76
C THR A 20 -20.19 1.65 39.38
N LEU A 21 -19.19 1.26 38.58
CA LEU A 21 -19.31 0.28 37.50
C LEU A 21 -18.64 -1.03 37.94
N THR A 22 -19.45 -2.09 38.02
CA THR A 22 -19.02 -3.50 38.09
C THR A 22 -18.73 -4.05 36.68
N PRO A 23 -17.91 -5.11 36.54
CA PRO A 23 -17.46 -5.59 35.23
C PRO A 23 -18.53 -6.45 34.54
N LYS A 24 -18.80 -6.17 33.25
CA LYS A 24 -19.62 -7.01 32.36
C LYS A 24 -18.96 -7.09 30.98
N SER A 25 -18.17 -8.12 30.71
CA SER A 25 -17.67 -8.40 29.34
C SER A 25 -17.68 -9.87 28.92
N ALA A 26 -18.20 -10.80 29.74
CA ALA A 26 -18.12 -12.24 29.47
C ALA A 26 -19.20 -12.81 28.51
N HIS A 27 -19.94 -11.98 27.76
CA HIS A 27 -21.10 -12.44 26.98
C HIS A 27 -21.20 -11.87 25.55
N MET A 28 -20.12 -11.41 24.91
CA MET A 28 -20.23 -10.85 23.55
C MET A 28 -20.21 -11.96 22.47
N ALA A 29 -21.25 -12.02 21.64
CA ALA A 29 -21.37 -12.78 20.41
C ALA A 29 -20.88 -11.95 19.21
N THR A 30 -20.28 -12.58 18.20
CA THR A 30 -19.93 -11.93 16.93
C THR A 30 -20.91 -12.35 15.85
N THR A 31 -21.76 -11.44 15.40
CA THR A 31 -22.70 -11.70 14.32
C THR A 31 -22.20 -11.10 13.01
N THR A 32 -22.08 -11.94 11.99
CA THR A 32 -21.73 -11.54 10.63
C THR A 32 -23.00 -11.54 9.78
N LEU A 33 -23.28 -10.40 9.14
CA LEU A 33 -24.42 -10.22 8.24
C LEU A 33 -23.93 -9.82 6.84
N ARG A 34 -24.61 -10.33 5.81
CA ARG A 34 -24.55 -9.77 4.46
C ARG A 34 -25.46 -8.56 4.41
N VAL A 35 -24.91 -7.43 3.98
CA VAL A 35 -25.61 -6.14 3.93
C VAL A 35 -25.75 -5.70 2.47
N GLY A 36 -26.92 -5.99 1.91
CA GLY A 36 -27.31 -5.61 0.57
C GLY A 36 -27.65 -4.12 0.44
N GLY A 37 -27.31 -3.56 -0.71
CA GLY A 37 -27.71 -2.21 -1.08
C GLY A 37 -26.68 -1.11 -0.77
N MET A 38 -25.57 -1.41 -0.08
CA MET A 38 -24.47 -0.47 0.13
C MET A 38 -23.77 -0.12 -1.19
N THR A 39 -23.59 1.18 -1.47
CA THR A 39 -22.98 1.63 -2.75
C THR A 39 -21.85 2.65 -2.58
N CYS A 40 -21.60 3.13 -1.36
CA CYS A 40 -20.56 4.10 -1.08
C CYS A 40 -20.14 4.09 0.40
N GLY A 41 -19.05 4.77 0.74
CA GLY A 41 -18.56 4.84 2.13
C GLY A 41 -19.45 5.62 3.10
N SER A 42 -20.42 6.41 2.62
CA SER A 42 -21.45 6.97 3.53
C SER A 42 -22.49 5.92 3.93
N CYS A 43 -22.64 4.84 3.16
CA CYS A 43 -23.46 3.70 3.54
C CYS A 43 -22.85 2.94 4.71
N THR A 44 -21.53 2.68 4.66
CA THR A 44 -20.83 1.98 5.75
C THR A 44 -20.86 2.80 7.03
N ALA A 45 -20.62 4.12 6.94
CA ALA A 45 -20.73 5.02 8.09
C ALA A 45 -22.16 5.14 8.63
N ALA A 46 -23.19 4.99 7.80
CA ALA A 46 -24.58 4.98 8.24
C ALA A 46 -24.93 3.68 8.99
N VAL A 47 -24.44 2.52 8.52
CA VAL A 47 -24.58 1.24 9.23
C VAL A 47 -23.80 1.29 10.56
N GLU A 48 -22.53 1.68 10.56
CA GLU A 48 -21.71 1.83 11.78
C GLU A 48 -22.32 2.86 12.75
N GLY A 49 -22.85 3.96 12.23
CA GLY A 49 -23.55 4.99 12.99
C GLY A 49 -24.88 4.51 13.60
N GLY A 50 -25.58 3.57 12.96
CA GLY A 50 -26.82 2.97 13.44
C GLY A 50 -26.67 2.21 14.75
N PHE A 51 -25.47 1.66 14.99
CA PHE A 51 -25.13 0.95 16.22
C PHE A 51 -24.55 1.86 17.32
N LYS A 52 -24.32 3.14 17.02
CA LYS A 52 -23.72 4.09 17.96
C LYS A 52 -24.72 4.47 19.05
N GLY A 53 -24.44 4.05 20.28
CA GLY A 53 -25.30 4.31 21.45
C GLY A 53 -26.35 3.24 21.73
N VAL A 54 -26.34 2.13 20.98
CA VAL A 54 -27.18 0.95 21.24
C VAL A 54 -26.59 0.16 22.41
N LYS A 55 -27.40 -0.10 23.45
CA LYS A 55 -26.96 -0.85 24.63
C LYS A 55 -26.73 -2.32 24.26
N GLY A 56 -25.59 -2.87 24.69
CA GLY A 56 -25.22 -4.26 24.41
C GLY A 56 -24.43 -4.45 23.11
N VAL A 57 -24.16 -3.40 22.33
CA VAL A 57 -23.31 -3.48 21.13
C VAL A 57 -21.89 -3.02 21.46
N GLY A 58 -20.91 -3.80 21.03
CA GLY A 58 -19.48 -3.55 21.20
C GLY A 58 -18.89 -2.91 19.95
N THR A 59 -18.08 -3.66 19.22
CA THR A 59 -17.45 -3.20 17.98
C THR A 59 -18.30 -3.56 16.76
N VAL A 60 -18.34 -2.63 15.80
CA VAL A 60 -19.02 -2.81 14.51
C VAL A 60 -18.04 -2.47 13.41
N SER A 61 -17.89 -3.37 12.44
CA SER A 61 -17.05 -3.18 11.27
C SER A 61 -17.86 -3.50 10.01
N VAL A 62 -17.90 -2.55 9.07
CA VAL A 62 -18.69 -2.71 7.84
C VAL A 62 -17.79 -2.58 6.61
N SER A 63 -17.74 -3.64 5.82
CA SER A 63 -17.01 -3.69 4.56
C SER A 63 -17.95 -3.47 3.37
N LEU A 64 -17.79 -2.32 2.72
CA LEU A 64 -18.47 -2.03 1.45
C LEU A 64 -18.11 -3.05 0.36
N VAL A 65 -16.83 -3.43 0.29
CA VAL A 65 -16.29 -4.28 -0.76
C VAL A 65 -16.80 -5.71 -0.66
N MET A 66 -16.97 -6.21 0.56
CA MET A 66 -17.45 -7.57 0.81
C MET A 66 -18.97 -7.63 1.00
N GLU A 67 -19.67 -6.49 0.96
CA GLU A 67 -21.09 -6.36 1.31
C GLU A 67 -21.41 -7.03 2.66
N ARG A 68 -20.56 -6.83 3.68
CA ARG A 68 -20.64 -7.51 4.98
C ARG A 68 -20.54 -6.53 6.14
N ALA A 69 -21.28 -6.81 7.20
CA ALA A 69 -21.15 -6.18 8.51
C ALA A 69 -20.84 -7.24 9.56
N VAL A 70 -19.84 -6.97 10.40
CA VAL A 70 -19.49 -7.80 11.56
C VAL A 70 -19.78 -6.97 12.81
N VAL A 71 -20.69 -7.47 13.64
CA VAL A 71 -21.20 -6.78 14.84
C VAL A 71 -20.95 -7.66 16.05
N MET A 72 -20.12 -7.19 16.98
CA MET A 72 -19.98 -7.79 18.30
C MET A 72 -21.07 -7.25 19.22
N HIS A 73 -21.88 -8.11 19.82
CA HIS A 73 -23.01 -7.73 20.67
C HIS A 73 -23.31 -8.76 21.77
N ASP A 74 -23.92 -8.33 22.88
CA ASP A 74 -24.39 -9.23 23.93
C ASP A 74 -25.76 -9.81 23.53
N PRO A 75 -25.86 -11.12 23.22
CA PRO A 75 -27.06 -11.77 22.71
C PRO A 75 -28.20 -11.79 23.74
N ARG A 76 -27.93 -11.47 25.02
CA ARG A 76 -28.96 -11.32 26.07
C ARG A 76 -29.62 -9.94 26.08
N ILE A 77 -28.94 -8.92 25.54
CA ILE A 77 -29.41 -7.53 25.52
C ILE A 77 -29.97 -7.18 24.15
N ILE A 78 -29.31 -7.65 23.09
CA ILE A 78 -29.74 -7.47 21.71
C ILE A 78 -29.55 -8.79 20.96
N SER A 79 -30.61 -9.31 20.35
CA SER A 79 -30.53 -10.56 19.57
C SER A 79 -29.88 -10.34 18.20
N ALA A 80 -29.41 -11.41 17.57
CA ALA A 80 -28.85 -11.36 16.22
C ALA A 80 -29.89 -10.85 15.18
N GLU A 81 -31.17 -11.16 15.38
CA GLU A 81 -32.29 -10.66 14.62
C GLU A 81 -32.53 -9.16 14.85
N GLN A 82 -32.36 -8.66 16.07
CA GLN A 82 -32.45 -7.21 16.35
C GLN A 82 -31.25 -6.45 15.77
N VAL A 83 -30.05 -7.06 15.74
CA VAL A 83 -28.90 -6.51 15.02
C VAL A 83 -29.19 -6.41 13.53
N ARG A 84 -29.82 -7.43 12.95
CA ARG A 84 -30.30 -7.42 11.55
C ARG A 84 -31.34 -6.31 11.33
N GLU A 85 -32.33 -6.18 12.22
CA GLU A 85 -33.35 -5.12 12.16
C GLU A 85 -32.74 -3.71 12.24
N ILE A 86 -31.71 -3.47 13.06
CA ILE A 86 -31.02 -2.17 13.12
C ILE A 86 -30.41 -1.81 11.76
N ILE A 87 -29.85 -2.79 11.04
CA ILE A 87 -29.29 -2.58 9.70
C ILE A 87 -30.42 -2.32 8.69
N GLU A 88 -31.55 -3.02 8.80
CA GLU A 88 -32.76 -2.79 8.00
C GLU A 88 -33.39 -1.42 8.25
N ASP A 89 -33.40 -0.95 9.49
CA ASP A 89 -33.87 0.36 9.93
C ASP A 89 -32.94 1.50 9.47
N CYS A 90 -31.63 1.24 9.40
CA CYS A 90 -30.66 2.11 8.72
C CYS A 90 -30.82 2.09 7.20
N GLY A 91 -31.63 1.14 6.71
CA GLY A 91 -32.10 1.09 5.37
C GLY A 91 -31.32 0.17 4.45
N PHE A 92 -30.73 -0.88 4.96
CA PHE A 92 -30.02 -1.85 4.14
C PHE A 92 -30.64 -3.23 4.28
N ASP A 93 -30.68 -3.99 3.20
CA ASP A 93 -31.20 -5.35 3.26
C ASP A 93 -30.17 -6.19 4.02
N ALA A 94 -30.54 -6.83 5.12
CA ALA A 94 -29.60 -7.56 5.98
C ALA A 94 -29.99 -9.03 6.08
N GLU A 95 -29.04 -9.90 5.71
CA GLU A 95 -29.16 -11.34 5.81
C GLU A 95 -28.12 -11.89 6.78
N LEU A 96 -28.59 -12.66 7.76
CA LEU A 96 -27.73 -13.25 8.77
C LEU A 96 -26.88 -14.36 8.14
N LEU A 97 -25.55 -14.27 8.22
CA LEU A 97 -24.65 -15.31 7.71
C LEU A 97 -24.17 -16.24 8.83
N SER A 98 -23.74 -15.68 9.95
CA SER A 98 -23.32 -16.45 11.13
C SER A 98 -23.44 -15.62 12.41
N THR A 99 -23.65 -16.30 13.53
CA THR A 99 -23.53 -15.72 14.88
C THR A 99 -22.66 -16.63 15.72
N ASP A 100 -21.42 -16.21 15.95
CA ASP A 100 -20.43 -16.96 16.70
C ASP A 100 -20.49 -16.53 18.17
N LEU A 101 -20.89 -17.44 19.05
CA LEU A 101 -20.82 -17.24 20.50
C LEU A 101 -19.43 -17.63 20.99
N LEU A 102 -18.76 -16.77 21.75
CA LEU A 102 -17.61 -17.20 22.53
C LEU A 102 -18.09 -18.24 23.57
N SER A 103 -17.56 -19.46 23.49
CA SER A 103 -17.77 -20.46 24.54
C SER A 103 -17.27 -19.91 25.88
N PRO A 104 -18.02 -20.09 26.98
CA PRO A 104 -17.51 -19.74 28.29
C PRO A 104 -16.36 -20.69 28.65
N LEU A 105 -15.18 -20.14 28.90
CA LEU A 105 -14.16 -20.82 29.69
C LEU A 105 -14.78 -21.14 31.06
N VAL A 106 -14.86 -22.42 31.38
CA VAL A 106 -15.25 -22.90 32.71
C VAL A 106 -14.24 -22.34 33.72
N PRO A 107 -14.68 -21.55 34.72
CA PRO A 107 -13.81 -21.18 35.82
C PRO A 107 -13.64 -22.40 36.73
N ARG A 108 -12.42 -22.96 36.82
CA ARG A 108 -12.07 -23.81 37.95
C ARG A 108 -11.88 -22.91 39.17
N PHE A 109 -12.89 -22.80 40.01
CA PHE A 109 -12.72 -22.32 41.38
C PHE A 109 -12.44 -23.51 42.30
N SER A 110 -11.27 -23.50 42.92
CA SER A 110 -11.03 -24.11 44.21
C SER A 110 -11.11 -23.01 45.27
N ASP A 111 -12.18 -23.00 46.06
CA ASP A 111 -12.13 -22.66 47.49
C ASP A 111 -13.49 -22.93 48.14
N ALA A 112 -13.66 -24.14 48.66
CA ALA A 112 -14.54 -24.42 49.77
C ALA A 112 -13.93 -25.56 50.60
N LYS A 113 -13.68 -25.26 51.89
CA LYS A 113 -13.17 -26.20 52.88
C LYS A 113 -14.18 -27.34 53.13
N GLY A 114 -13.64 -28.56 53.23
CA GLY A 114 -14.09 -29.66 54.08
C GLY A 114 -15.36 -30.41 53.67
N ASP A 115 -15.21 -31.60 53.09
CA ASP A 115 -15.73 -32.87 53.63
C ASP A 115 -15.31 -34.07 52.75
N GLU A 116 -15.41 -35.25 53.33
CA GLU A 116 -14.79 -36.53 53.01
C GLU A 116 -15.21 -37.21 51.67
N ASP A 117 -14.37 -38.17 51.25
CA ASP A 117 -14.43 -39.10 50.11
C ASP A 117 -15.82 -39.53 49.57
N ILE A 118 -16.07 -39.43 48.24
CA ILE A 118 -16.78 -40.45 47.40
C ILE A 118 -16.32 -40.33 45.92
N ASP A 119 -15.85 -41.45 45.36
CA ASP A 119 -15.54 -41.69 43.94
C ASP A 119 -16.83 -41.63 43.08
N SER A 120 -17.03 -40.57 42.27
CA SER A 120 -18.21 -40.46 41.39
C SER A 120 -17.89 -41.02 40.00
N GLY A 121 -18.30 -42.26 39.72
CA GLY A 121 -18.09 -43.02 38.48
C GLY A 121 -18.83 -42.50 37.23
N LEU A 122 -18.67 -41.22 36.91
CA LEU A 122 -19.29 -40.56 35.75
C LEU A 122 -18.66 -41.02 34.42
N LEU A 123 -19.50 -41.19 33.40
CA LEU A 123 -19.16 -41.68 32.07
C LEU A 123 -19.44 -40.60 31.02
N THR A 124 -18.50 -40.34 30.10
CA THR A 124 -18.68 -39.40 29.00
C THR A 124 -18.99 -40.18 27.71
N THR A 125 -20.18 -39.99 27.17
CA THR A 125 -20.69 -40.69 25.98
C THR A 125 -20.86 -39.72 24.82
N THR A 126 -20.25 -40.03 23.68
CA THR A 126 -20.39 -39.26 22.43
C THR A 126 -21.32 -40.00 21.48
N VAL A 127 -22.32 -39.30 20.95
CA VAL A 127 -23.38 -39.84 20.09
C VAL A 127 -23.42 -39.02 18.79
N ALA A 128 -23.38 -39.69 17.63
CA ALA A 128 -23.64 -39.09 16.33
C ALA A 128 -25.15 -39.03 16.09
N ILE A 129 -25.65 -37.91 15.58
CA ILE A 129 -27.08 -37.62 15.44
C ILE A 129 -27.40 -37.23 13.99
N GLU A 130 -28.13 -38.09 13.30
CA GLU A 130 -28.48 -37.90 11.89
C GLU A 130 -29.71 -36.99 11.72
N GLY A 131 -29.67 -36.11 10.71
CA GLY A 131 -30.82 -35.30 10.28
C GLY A 131 -30.92 -33.91 10.91
N MET A 132 -29.90 -33.43 11.61
CA MET A 132 -29.87 -32.07 12.15
C MET A 132 -29.53 -31.04 11.07
N THR A 133 -30.43 -30.11 10.78
CA THR A 133 -30.29 -29.14 9.66
C THR A 133 -30.36 -27.67 10.05
N CYS A 134 -30.77 -27.36 11.28
CA CYS A 134 -30.77 -25.98 11.79
C CYS A 134 -30.73 -25.94 13.33
N GLY A 135 -30.56 -24.74 13.90
CA GLY A 135 -30.52 -24.53 15.36
C GLY A 135 -31.81 -24.90 16.11
N ALA A 136 -32.94 -25.05 15.42
CA ALA A 136 -34.15 -25.59 16.02
C ALA A 136 -34.01 -27.11 16.32
N CYS A 137 -33.28 -27.86 15.49
CA CYS A 137 -32.98 -29.27 15.72
C CYS A 137 -32.10 -29.47 16.96
N THR A 138 -31.05 -28.66 17.11
CA THR A 138 -30.18 -28.73 18.30
C THR A 138 -30.94 -28.39 19.57
N SER A 139 -31.83 -27.40 19.53
CA SER A 139 -32.68 -27.02 20.66
C SER A 139 -33.68 -28.13 21.04
N ALA A 140 -34.21 -28.88 20.06
CA ALA A 140 -35.14 -29.97 20.30
C ALA A 140 -34.47 -31.18 20.96
N VAL A 141 -33.23 -31.49 20.57
CA VAL A 141 -32.41 -32.54 21.19
C VAL A 141 -31.92 -32.12 22.57
N GLU A 142 -31.44 -30.88 22.73
CA GLU A 142 -31.00 -30.34 24.03
C GLU A 142 -32.17 -30.29 25.04
N GLY A 143 -33.35 -29.90 24.59
CA GLY A 143 -34.59 -30.00 25.39
C GLY A 143 -35.01 -31.45 25.69
N GLY A 144 -34.36 -32.45 25.11
CA GLY A 144 -34.48 -33.87 25.44
C GLY A 144 -33.90 -34.21 26.79
N PHE A 145 -32.75 -33.59 27.10
CA PHE A 145 -31.93 -33.91 28.26
C PHE A 145 -32.05 -32.89 29.39
N LYS A 146 -32.78 -31.80 29.15
CA LYS A 146 -33.16 -30.82 30.16
C LYS A 146 -34.18 -31.48 31.10
N ASP A 147 -33.77 -31.73 32.35
CA ASP A 147 -34.53 -32.36 33.44
C ASP A 147 -34.46 -33.91 33.55
N ILE A 148 -33.53 -34.56 32.84
CA ILE A 148 -33.28 -36.00 33.03
C ILE A 148 -32.30 -36.25 34.20
N PRO A 149 -32.69 -37.02 35.23
CA PRO A 149 -31.82 -37.33 36.36
C PRO A 149 -30.65 -38.22 35.90
N GLY A 150 -29.42 -37.81 36.21
CA GLY A 150 -28.19 -38.52 35.83
C GLY A 150 -27.33 -37.81 34.79
N VAL A 151 -27.84 -36.77 34.10
CA VAL A 151 -27.03 -35.95 33.17
C VAL A 151 -26.32 -34.82 33.93
N LYS A 152 -25.00 -34.74 33.81
CA LYS A 152 -24.19 -33.69 34.45
C LYS A 152 -23.83 -32.57 33.48
N SER A 153 -23.50 -32.93 32.24
CA SER A 153 -23.27 -31.96 31.17
C SER A 153 -23.74 -32.54 29.83
N PHE A 154 -24.29 -31.67 28.98
CA PHE A 154 -24.77 -32.01 27.66
C PHE A 154 -24.31 -30.92 26.68
N SER A 155 -23.67 -31.33 25.59
CA SER A 155 -23.26 -30.42 24.53
C SER A 155 -23.59 -31.01 23.17
N ILE A 156 -24.08 -30.18 22.25
CA ILE A 156 -24.49 -30.62 20.91
C ILE A 156 -23.94 -29.66 19.86
N SER A 157 -23.39 -30.22 18.79
CA SER A 157 -22.82 -29.47 17.68
C SER A 157 -23.54 -29.82 16.39
N LEU A 158 -24.19 -28.82 15.80
CA LEU A 158 -24.81 -28.93 14.47
C LEU A 158 -23.76 -29.21 13.40
N LEU A 159 -22.61 -28.54 13.47
CA LEU A 159 -21.55 -28.60 12.46
C LEU A 159 -20.91 -29.98 12.34
N SER A 160 -20.84 -30.72 13.46
CA SER A 160 -20.26 -32.06 13.50
C SER A 160 -21.30 -33.17 13.61
N GLU A 161 -22.59 -32.82 13.60
CA GLU A 161 -23.73 -33.74 13.78
C GLU A 161 -23.54 -34.69 14.99
N ARG A 162 -23.05 -34.17 16.11
CA ARG A 162 -22.68 -34.97 17.30
C ARG A 162 -23.12 -34.31 18.61
N ALA A 163 -23.46 -35.12 19.60
CA ALA A 163 -23.66 -34.72 20.98
C ALA A 163 -22.68 -35.44 21.91
N VAL A 164 -22.17 -34.73 22.91
CA VAL A 164 -21.33 -35.29 23.99
C VAL A 164 -22.08 -35.10 25.30
N ILE A 165 -22.35 -36.21 26.00
CA ILE A 165 -23.13 -36.27 27.23
C ILE A 165 -22.27 -36.87 28.34
N GLU A 166 -22.05 -36.12 29.43
CA GLU A 166 -21.51 -36.67 30.67
C GLU A 166 -22.66 -37.09 31.58
N HIS A 167 -22.71 -38.37 31.93
CA HIS A 167 -23.81 -38.93 32.71
C HIS A 167 -23.34 -39.97 33.72
N ASP A 168 -24.17 -40.22 34.72
CA ASP A 168 -24.00 -41.32 35.67
C ASP A 168 -24.61 -42.60 35.08
N PRO A 169 -23.80 -43.63 34.79
CA PRO A 169 -24.29 -44.85 34.13
C PRO A 169 -25.27 -45.67 34.99
N GLU A 170 -25.35 -45.43 36.30
CA GLU A 170 -26.36 -46.10 37.16
C GLU A 170 -27.75 -45.47 37.05
N LEU A 171 -27.82 -44.16 36.73
CA LEU A 171 -29.07 -43.41 36.62
C LEU A 171 -29.54 -43.28 35.17
N LEU A 172 -28.60 -43.15 34.22
CA LEU A 172 -28.88 -43.03 32.79
C LEU A 172 -27.96 -43.97 32.00
N PRO A 173 -28.36 -45.22 31.72
CA PRO A 173 -27.55 -46.10 30.87
C PRO A 173 -27.40 -45.54 29.45
N THR A 174 -26.27 -45.84 28.79
CA THR A 174 -25.92 -45.33 27.46
C THR A 174 -27.01 -45.57 26.40
N ASP A 175 -27.69 -46.72 26.46
CA ASP A 175 -28.72 -47.09 25.50
C ASP A 175 -30.00 -46.24 25.62
N LYS A 176 -30.27 -45.69 26.82
CA LYS A 176 -31.38 -44.75 27.01
C LYS A 176 -31.10 -43.39 26.39
N ILE A 177 -29.83 -43.00 26.26
CA ILE A 177 -29.44 -41.71 25.67
C ILE A 177 -29.78 -41.70 24.18
N THR A 178 -29.54 -42.80 23.48
CA THR A 178 -29.96 -42.95 22.08
C THR A 178 -31.48 -42.95 21.95
N GLU A 179 -32.23 -43.67 22.81
CA GLU A 179 -33.70 -43.65 22.79
C GLU A 179 -34.28 -42.24 22.99
N ILE A 180 -33.72 -41.44 23.91
CA ILE A 180 -34.17 -40.05 24.14
C ILE A 180 -33.99 -39.17 22.90
N ILE A 181 -32.94 -39.41 22.10
CA ILE A 181 -32.69 -38.65 20.87
C ILE A 181 -33.61 -39.13 19.75
N GLU A 182 -33.84 -40.44 19.65
CA GLU A 182 -34.76 -41.06 18.68
C GLU A 182 -36.22 -40.67 18.92
N ASP A 183 -36.65 -40.59 20.18
CA ASP A 183 -37.99 -40.11 20.56
C ASP A 183 -38.24 -38.65 20.17
N ARG A 184 -37.17 -37.88 19.91
CA ARG A 184 -37.23 -36.51 19.37
C ARG A 184 -37.16 -36.45 17.85
N GLY A 185 -37.14 -37.61 17.19
CA GLY A 185 -37.25 -37.76 15.74
C GLY A 185 -35.90 -37.73 15.01
N PHE A 186 -34.78 -37.96 15.70
CA PHE A 186 -33.43 -37.96 15.11
C PHE A 186 -32.76 -39.32 15.29
N GLY A 187 -32.11 -39.85 14.25
CA GLY A 187 -31.35 -41.10 14.38
C GLY A 187 -30.11 -40.89 15.24
N ALA A 188 -29.77 -41.84 16.12
CA ALA A 188 -28.65 -41.68 17.06
C ALA A 188 -27.78 -42.94 17.15
N GLU A 189 -26.46 -42.79 16.99
CA GLU A 189 -25.48 -43.89 17.11
C GLU A 189 -24.35 -43.52 18.09
N ILE A 190 -24.01 -44.41 19.01
CA ILE A 190 -22.95 -44.17 20.01
C ILE A 190 -21.58 -44.34 19.34
N VAL A 191 -20.77 -43.29 19.36
CA VAL A 191 -19.42 -43.27 18.75
C VAL A 191 -18.36 -43.70 19.76
N ASP A 192 -18.44 -43.22 21.00
CA ASP A 192 -17.45 -43.51 22.05
C ASP A 192 -18.05 -43.34 23.46
N SER A 193 -17.55 -44.07 24.45
CA SER A 193 -17.98 -44.03 25.85
C SER A 193 -16.81 -44.27 26.80
N VAL A 194 -16.26 -43.19 27.36
CA VAL A 194 -15.02 -43.22 28.15
C VAL A 194 -15.30 -42.82 29.61
N LYS A 195 -14.71 -43.56 30.57
CA LYS A 195 -14.72 -43.18 32.00
C LYS A 195 -13.64 -42.13 32.27
N ALA A 196 -13.99 -41.05 32.96
CA ALA A 196 -13.02 -40.03 33.34
C ALA A 196 -12.09 -40.55 34.46
N GLN A 197 -10.77 -40.57 34.23
CA GLN A 197 -9.74 -40.73 35.26
C GLN A 197 -8.73 -39.56 35.21
N PRO A 198 -8.18 -39.11 36.35
CA PRO A 198 -7.12 -38.11 36.38
C PRO A 198 -5.74 -38.75 36.11
N GLY A 199 -5.03 -38.17 35.14
CA GLY A 199 -3.69 -38.46 34.59
C GLY A 199 -2.76 -39.53 35.19
N SER A 200 -2.26 -40.41 34.32
CA SER A 200 -0.87 -40.91 34.39
C SER A 200 -0.32 -41.27 33.00
N SER A 201 0.92 -40.86 32.77
CA SER A 201 1.82 -41.04 31.62
C SER A 201 2.35 -42.47 31.40
N THR A 202 2.65 -42.84 30.15
CA THR A 202 3.77 -43.73 29.75
C THR A 202 4.03 -43.54 28.23
N GLU A 203 4.98 -42.69 27.82
CA GLU A 203 6.39 -42.97 27.45
C GLU A 203 6.63 -43.07 25.93
N ALA A 204 7.34 -42.07 25.38
CA ALA A 204 8.55 -42.26 24.57
C ALA A 204 9.29 -40.90 24.44
N GLU A 205 10.53 -40.88 24.92
CA GLU A 205 11.40 -39.71 25.07
C GLU A 205 11.85 -39.10 23.73
N ASN A 206 11.76 -37.77 23.63
CA ASN A 206 12.69 -36.90 22.92
C ASN A 206 12.71 -35.53 23.64
N PRO A 207 13.86 -34.85 23.76
CA PRO A 207 13.99 -33.67 24.62
C PRO A 207 13.38 -32.45 23.92
N ALA A 208 12.10 -32.19 24.16
CA ALA A 208 11.43 -31.00 23.65
C ALA A 208 11.64 -29.81 24.60
N SER A 209 12.01 -28.69 24.01
CA SER A 209 12.35 -27.39 24.62
C SER A 209 11.33 -26.91 25.66
N HIS A 210 11.82 -26.49 26.84
CA HIS A 210 11.03 -25.86 27.92
C HIS A 210 10.59 -24.42 27.61
N VAL A 211 10.66 -23.99 26.35
CA VAL A 211 10.42 -22.62 25.91
C VAL A 211 8.98 -22.47 25.43
N VAL A 212 8.31 -21.48 26.00
CA VAL A 212 6.89 -21.23 25.79
C VAL A 212 6.67 -19.74 25.60
N THR A 213 5.77 -19.36 24.69
CA THR A 213 5.40 -17.96 24.46
C THR A 213 4.06 -17.67 25.15
N THR A 214 4.12 -16.81 26.16
CA THR A 214 2.98 -16.33 26.94
C THR A 214 2.56 -14.95 26.43
N THR A 215 1.30 -14.81 26.05
CA THR A 215 0.70 -13.51 25.70
C THR A 215 -0.13 -13.02 26.87
N VAL A 216 0.15 -11.80 27.32
CA VAL A 216 -0.49 -11.12 28.45
C VAL A 216 -1.17 -9.86 27.94
N ALA A 217 -2.46 -9.67 28.21
CA ALA A 217 -3.14 -8.40 28.01
C ALA A 217 -2.83 -7.46 29.19
N ILE A 218 -2.52 -6.20 28.88
CA ILE A 218 -2.08 -5.21 29.85
C ILE A 218 -2.97 -3.98 29.75
N GLU A 219 -3.83 -3.80 30.74
CA GLU A 219 -4.81 -2.71 30.81
C GLU A 219 -4.17 -1.40 31.29
N GLY A 220 -4.58 -0.28 30.70
CA GLY A 220 -4.18 1.07 31.12
C GLY A 220 -2.91 1.61 30.47
N MET A 221 -2.32 0.90 29.51
CA MET A 221 -1.19 1.43 28.72
C MET A 221 -1.66 2.41 27.65
N THR A 222 -1.27 3.68 27.77
CA THR A 222 -1.80 4.76 26.90
C THR A 222 -0.73 5.55 26.14
N CYS A 223 0.55 5.41 26.50
CA CYS A 223 1.65 6.03 25.77
C CYS A 223 2.96 5.22 25.89
N GLY A 224 3.99 5.60 25.12
CA GLY A 224 5.30 4.94 25.14
C GLY A 224 6.00 4.94 26.51
N ALA A 225 5.65 5.85 27.42
CA ALA A 225 6.18 5.81 28.78
C ALA A 225 5.61 4.64 29.60
N CYS A 226 4.36 4.22 29.33
CA CYS A 226 3.77 3.03 29.96
C CYS A 226 4.44 1.76 29.47
N THR A 227 4.72 1.65 28.17
CA THR A 227 5.41 0.47 27.61
C THR A 227 6.82 0.35 28.16
N SER A 228 7.57 1.46 28.29
CA SER A 228 8.90 1.44 28.90
C SER A 228 8.88 1.08 30.39
N ALA A 229 7.83 1.44 31.13
CA ALA A 229 7.69 1.08 32.54
C ALA A 229 7.46 -0.43 32.74
N VAL A 230 6.67 -1.05 31.84
CA VAL A 230 6.45 -2.50 31.81
C VAL A 230 7.69 -3.24 31.29
N GLU A 231 8.33 -2.78 30.21
CA GLU A 231 9.58 -3.36 29.70
C GLU A 231 10.70 -3.34 30.75
N GLY A 232 10.82 -2.24 31.49
CA GLY A 232 11.75 -2.15 32.61
C GLY A 232 11.40 -3.11 33.78
N GLY A 233 10.23 -3.73 33.77
CA GLY A 233 9.78 -4.81 34.68
C GLY A 233 10.57 -6.09 34.49
N PHE A 234 10.90 -6.36 33.23
CA PHE A 234 11.48 -7.62 32.80
C PHE A 234 12.97 -7.52 32.47
N GLN A 235 13.56 -6.32 32.55
CA GLN A 235 15.00 -6.13 32.44
C GLN A 235 15.73 -6.77 33.64
N GLY A 236 16.53 -7.81 33.36
CA GLY A 236 17.34 -8.51 34.35
C GLY A 236 16.66 -9.69 35.05
N VAL A 237 15.46 -10.09 34.61
CA VAL A 237 14.76 -11.28 35.10
C VAL A 237 15.28 -12.52 34.37
N ASP A 238 15.81 -13.51 35.09
CA ASP A 238 16.35 -14.75 34.52
C ASP A 238 15.19 -15.66 34.04
N GLY A 239 15.31 -16.20 32.82
CA GLY A 239 14.29 -17.05 32.20
C GLY A 239 13.48 -16.40 31.07
N ILE A 240 13.63 -15.10 30.82
CA ILE A 240 12.98 -14.41 29.70
C ILE A 240 13.92 -14.39 28.49
N LEU A 241 13.46 -14.95 27.38
CA LEU A 241 14.21 -15.04 26.13
C LEU A 241 13.87 -13.90 25.17
N LYS A 242 12.58 -13.56 25.10
CA LYS A 242 12.07 -12.50 24.24
C LYS A 242 10.89 -11.80 24.90
N PHE A 243 10.86 -10.48 24.82
CA PHE A 243 9.77 -9.67 25.34
C PHE A 243 9.37 -8.65 24.27
N ASN A 244 8.11 -8.64 23.87
CA ASN A 244 7.54 -7.70 22.92
C ASN A 244 6.26 -7.11 23.49
N ILE A 245 6.11 -5.80 23.46
CA ILE A 245 4.90 -5.12 23.93
C ILE A 245 4.31 -4.27 22.82
N SER A 246 2.99 -4.35 22.64
CA SER A 246 2.25 -3.59 21.65
C SER A 246 1.26 -2.67 22.35
N LEU A 247 1.50 -1.36 22.25
CA LEU A 247 0.59 -0.34 22.77
C LEU A 247 -0.77 -0.41 22.07
N LEU A 248 -0.77 -0.61 20.75
CA LEU A 248 -1.99 -0.62 19.92
C LEU A 248 -2.89 -1.82 20.23
N ALA A 249 -2.30 -2.94 20.62
CA ALA A 249 -3.03 -4.16 20.96
C ALA A 249 -3.26 -4.34 22.47
N GLU A 250 -2.75 -3.42 23.29
CA GLU A 250 -2.76 -3.49 24.77
C GLU A 250 -2.27 -4.86 25.29
N ARG A 251 -1.20 -5.40 24.68
CA ARG A 251 -0.70 -6.76 24.94
C ARG A 251 0.82 -6.83 24.95
N ALA A 252 1.37 -7.71 25.79
CA ALA A 252 2.75 -8.16 25.75
C ALA A 252 2.82 -9.64 25.34
N VAL A 253 3.76 -9.98 24.47
CA VAL A 253 4.08 -11.34 24.02
C VAL A 253 5.48 -11.66 24.52
N ILE A 254 5.58 -12.67 25.38
CA ILE A 254 6.76 -12.94 26.20
C ILE A 254 7.15 -14.40 26.05
N THR A 255 8.29 -14.65 25.42
CA THR A 255 8.87 -15.97 25.29
C THR A 255 9.78 -16.22 26.49
N HIS A 256 9.42 -17.22 27.29
CA HIS A 256 10.09 -17.57 28.54
C HIS A 256 10.33 -19.08 28.66
N ASP A 257 11.31 -19.44 29.47
CA ASP A 257 11.52 -20.81 29.93
C ASP A 257 10.64 -21.08 31.15
N VAL A 258 9.69 -22.01 31.02
CA VAL A 258 8.70 -22.34 32.06
C VAL A 258 9.36 -22.88 33.33
N THR A 259 10.59 -23.41 33.23
CA THR A 259 11.33 -23.90 34.40
C THR A 259 11.89 -22.77 35.27
N LYS A 260 12.06 -21.57 34.71
CA LYS A 260 12.67 -20.42 35.39
C LYS A 260 11.68 -19.35 35.79
N ILE A 261 10.66 -19.11 34.96
CA ILE A 261 9.62 -18.14 35.23
C ILE A 261 8.30 -18.63 34.66
N SER A 262 7.26 -18.62 35.48
CA SER A 262 5.90 -19.04 35.11
C SER A 262 5.10 -17.90 34.47
N ALA A 263 4.04 -18.24 33.73
CA ALA A 263 3.16 -17.27 33.09
C ALA A 263 2.46 -16.36 34.13
N GLU A 264 2.16 -16.90 35.31
CA GLU A 264 1.54 -16.19 36.43
C GLU A 264 2.51 -15.18 37.06
N GLN A 265 3.78 -15.55 37.23
CA GLN A 265 4.82 -14.63 37.71
C GLN A 265 5.06 -13.48 36.74
N ILE A 266 4.90 -13.72 35.44
CA ILE A 266 4.97 -12.67 34.44
C ILE A 266 3.82 -11.67 34.64
N SER A 267 2.58 -12.11 34.84
CA SER A 267 1.47 -11.19 35.10
C SER A 267 1.70 -10.38 36.39
N GLU A 268 2.20 -11.00 37.46
CA GLU A 268 2.51 -10.32 38.72
C GLU A 268 3.55 -9.19 38.51
N ILE A 269 4.60 -9.43 37.73
CA ILE A 269 5.62 -8.40 37.42
C ILE A 269 5.01 -7.18 36.71
N VAL A 270 4.01 -7.39 35.86
CA VAL A 270 3.31 -6.27 35.20
C VAL A 270 2.41 -5.52 36.18
N GLU A 271 1.70 -6.26 37.04
CA GLU A 271 0.83 -5.68 38.08
C GLU A 271 1.60 -4.86 39.11
N ASP A 272 2.80 -5.32 39.49
CA ASP A 272 3.73 -4.61 40.37
C ASP A 272 4.19 -3.27 39.79
N ARG A 273 4.10 -3.10 38.46
CA ARG A 273 4.37 -1.83 37.76
C ARG A 273 3.15 -0.93 37.61
N GLY A 274 2.02 -1.33 38.21
CA GLY A 274 0.81 -0.53 38.28
C GLY A 274 -0.12 -0.69 37.08
N PHE A 275 0.01 -1.76 36.30
CA PHE A 275 -0.83 -2.07 35.14
C PHE A 275 -1.55 -3.39 35.34
N GLY A 276 -2.87 -3.46 35.09
CA GLY A 276 -3.61 -4.71 35.22
C GLY A 276 -3.18 -5.71 34.15
N ALA A 277 -2.86 -6.96 34.50
CA ALA A 277 -2.27 -7.90 33.57
C ALA A 277 -2.99 -9.26 33.60
N THR A 278 -3.47 -9.72 32.45
CA THR A 278 -4.17 -11.00 32.33
C THR A 278 -3.50 -11.89 31.29
N VAL A 279 -3.14 -13.11 31.69
CA VAL A 279 -2.57 -14.09 30.75
C VAL A 279 -3.68 -14.56 29.81
N LEU A 280 -3.52 -14.30 28.51
CA LEU A 280 -4.47 -14.69 27.48
C LEU A 280 -4.21 -16.10 26.96
N SER A 281 -2.93 -16.43 26.73
CA SER A 281 -2.55 -17.71 26.15
C SER A 281 -1.08 -18.00 26.42
N THR A 282 -0.79 -19.25 26.77
CA THR A 282 0.57 -19.76 26.97
C THR A 282 0.73 -20.91 25.99
N VAL A 283 1.43 -20.66 24.88
CA VAL A 283 1.56 -21.60 23.76
C VAL A 283 3.00 -22.12 23.73
N PRO A 284 3.23 -23.45 23.82
CA PRO A 284 4.56 -24.01 23.67
C PRO A 284 5.08 -23.67 22.28
N GLU A 285 6.34 -23.24 22.15
CA GLU A 285 6.98 -23.19 20.83
C GLU A 285 7.20 -24.64 20.37
N ALA A 286 6.19 -25.22 19.72
CA ALA A 286 6.47 -26.18 18.67
C ALA A 286 7.21 -25.42 17.57
N ASN A 287 8.27 -25.99 17.01
CA ASN A 287 9.02 -25.45 15.87
C ASN A 287 8.09 -25.18 14.67
N ASP A 288 7.33 -24.09 14.69
CA ASP A 288 6.49 -23.64 13.59
C ASP A 288 7.37 -22.82 12.65
N LEU A 289 8.27 -23.54 11.98
CA LEU A 289 8.89 -23.06 10.76
C LEU A 289 7.81 -23.00 9.67
N SER A 290 7.23 -21.81 9.52
CA SER A 290 6.59 -21.26 8.30
C SER A 290 5.57 -22.13 7.56
N SER A 291 4.40 -22.41 8.13
CA SER A 291 3.24 -22.81 7.31
C SER A 291 2.58 -21.59 6.65
N THR A 292 2.44 -21.60 5.32
CA THR A 292 1.75 -20.57 4.52
C THR A 292 0.44 -21.10 3.97
N THR A 293 -0.58 -20.24 3.84
CA THR A 293 -1.86 -20.62 3.21
C THR A 293 -1.95 -20.00 1.83
N SER A 294 -2.12 -20.85 0.82
CA SER A 294 -2.25 -20.47 -0.60
C SER A 294 -3.65 -20.79 -1.09
N GLN A 295 -4.25 -19.85 -1.83
CA GLN A 295 -5.57 -20.02 -2.44
C GLN A 295 -5.42 -20.26 -3.95
N PHE A 296 -6.21 -21.19 -4.48
CA PHE A 296 -6.25 -21.52 -5.89
C PHE A 296 -7.70 -21.45 -6.39
N LYS A 297 -7.88 -20.98 -7.61
CA LYS A 297 -9.15 -21.06 -8.32
C LYS A 297 -9.12 -22.29 -9.21
N ILE A 298 -10.08 -23.19 -8.98
CA ILE A 298 -10.19 -24.44 -9.71
C ILE A 298 -11.12 -24.27 -10.91
N TYR A 299 -10.72 -24.80 -12.06
CA TYR A 299 -11.52 -24.87 -13.27
C TYR A 299 -11.71 -26.34 -13.65
N GLY A 300 -12.94 -26.71 -13.99
CA GLY A 300 -13.28 -28.09 -14.34
C GLY A 300 -14.63 -28.61 -13.83
N SER A 301 -15.46 -27.77 -13.18
CA SER A 301 -16.74 -28.16 -12.56
C SER A 301 -16.57 -29.30 -11.53
N PRO A 302 -15.94 -29.02 -10.36
CA PRO A 302 -15.76 -30.05 -9.35
C PRO A 302 -17.10 -30.48 -8.73
N ASP A 303 -17.38 -31.78 -8.73
CA ASP A 303 -18.47 -32.37 -7.95
C ASP A 303 -18.04 -32.58 -6.49
N ALA A 304 -18.99 -32.71 -5.56
CA ALA A 304 -18.68 -32.92 -4.14
C ALA A 304 -17.83 -34.17 -3.86
N ALA A 305 -17.93 -35.21 -4.69
CA ALA A 305 -17.08 -36.39 -4.62
C ALA A 305 -15.64 -36.08 -5.05
N THR A 306 -15.46 -35.40 -6.19
CA THR A 306 -14.17 -34.98 -6.73
C THR A 306 -13.46 -34.00 -5.78
N ALA A 307 -14.20 -33.15 -5.09
CA ALA A 307 -13.67 -32.23 -4.09
C ALA A 307 -13.06 -32.96 -2.89
N LYS A 308 -13.75 -33.95 -2.32
CA LYS A 308 -13.24 -34.76 -1.21
C LYS A 308 -12.00 -35.57 -1.63
N GLU A 309 -12.05 -36.19 -2.81
CA GLU A 309 -10.91 -36.95 -3.33
C GLU A 309 -9.68 -36.06 -3.54
N LEU A 310 -9.88 -34.82 -4.01
CA LEU A 310 -8.81 -33.84 -4.15
C LEU A 310 -8.24 -33.41 -2.79
N GLU A 311 -9.10 -33.13 -1.80
CA GLU A 311 -8.68 -32.75 -0.44
C GLU A 311 -7.86 -33.87 0.24
N GLU A 312 -8.31 -35.12 0.16
CA GLU A 312 -7.58 -36.27 0.71
C GLU A 312 -6.22 -36.46 0.04
N LYS A 313 -6.14 -36.34 -1.29
CA LYS A 313 -4.87 -36.46 -2.02
C LYS A 313 -3.91 -35.33 -1.71
N LEU A 314 -4.41 -34.10 -1.58
CA LEU A 314 -3.57 -32.96 -1.20
C LEU A 314 -3.07 -33.09 0.24
N LEU A 315 -3.90 -33.57 1.17
CA LEU A 315 -3.50 -33.90 2.54
C LEU A 315 -2.46 -35.03 2.60
N ALA A 316 -2.48 -35.96 1.65
CA ALA A 316 -1.49 -37.03 1.54
C ALA A 316 -0.12 -36.56 1.06
N LEU A 317 0.00 -35.35 0.51
CA LEU A 317 1.28 -34.78 0.08
C LEU A 317 2.12 -34.34 1.27
N ALA A 318 3.39 -34.75 1.28
CA ALA A 318 4.34 -34.29 2.30
C ALA A 318 4.46 -32.76 2.29
N GLY A 319 4.19 -32.13 3.43
CA GLY A 319 4.25 -30.67 3.60
C GLY A 319 2.90 -29.96 3.54
N VAL A 320 1.78 -30.63 3.24
CA VAL A 320 0.43 -30.03 3.32
C VAL A 320 -0.19 -30.32 4.69
N LYS A 321 -0.56 -29.28 5.44
CA LYS A 321 -1.23 -29.38 6.76
C LYS A 321 -2.76 -29.43 6.63
N SER A 322 -3.32 -28.69 5.68
CA SER A 322 -4.76 -28.67 5.43
C SER A 322 -5.06 -28.32 3.98
N ALA A 323 -6.16 -28.86 3.44
CA ALA A 323 -6.70 -28.53 2.12
C ALA A 323 -8.23 -28.49 2.21
N SER A 324 -8.86 -27.45 1.65
CA SER A 324 -10.32 -27.30 1.63
C SER A 324 -10.79 -26.64 0.33
N LEU A 325 -11.76 -27.24 -0.36
CA LEU A 325 -12.34 -26.75 -1.60
C LEU A 325 -13.76 -26.24 -1.38
N SER A 326 -13.96 -24.94 -1.54
CA SER A 326 -15.27 -24.30 -1.52
C SER A 326 -15.95 -24.42 -2.88
N LEU A 327 -16.94 -25.31 -3.00
CA LEU A 327 -17.74 -25.53 -4.22
C LEU A 327 -18.57 -24.31 -4.65
N SER A 328 -18.91 -23.40 -3.73
CA SER A 328 -19.70 -22.19 -4.06
C SER A 328 -18.86 -21.11 -4.74
N THR A 329 -17.54 -21.14 -4.56
CA THR A 329 -16.62 -20.12 -5.06
C THR A 329 -15.54 -20.70 -5.98
N ASP A 330 -15.56 -22.01 -6.23
CA ASP A 330 -14.53 -22.77 -6.94
C ASP A 330 -13.11 -22.48 -6.42
N ARG A 331 -12.98 -22.31 -5.08
CA ARG A 331 -11.73 -21.92 -4.42
C ARG A 331 -11.19 -23.01 -3.52
N LEU A 332 -9.97 -23.44 -3.79
CA LEU A 332 -9.18 -24.34 -2.97
C LEU A 332 -8.24 -23.54 -2.07
N SER A 333 -8.32 -23.74 -0.75
CA SER A 333 -7.40 -23.19 0.24
C SER A 333 -6.51 -24.30 0.78
N VAL A 334 -5.20 -24.17 0.57
CA VAL A 334 -4.19 -25.16 1.01
C VAL A 334 -3.20 -24.51 1.95
N THR A 335 -3.10 -25.00 3.19
CA THR A 335 -2.03 -24.62 4.12
C THR A 335 -0.89 -25.61 3.98
N HIS A 336 0.29 -25.13 3.55
CA HIS A 336 1.45 -25.96 3.27
C HIS A 336 2.74 -25.35 3.84
N GLN A 337 3.81 -26.14 3.85
CA GLN A 337 5.14 -25.74 4.27
C GLN A 337 6.01 -25.52 3.02
N PRO A 338 6.35 -24.26 2.65
CA PRO A 338 7.03 -23.96 1.38
C PRO A 338 8.40 -24.63 1.21
N ALA A 339 9.05 -25.01 2.30
CA ALA A 339 10.34 -25.70 2.28
C ALA A 339 10.25 -27.16 1.82
N VAL A 340 9.07 -27.79 1.92
CA VAL A 340 8.86 -29.21 1.60
C VAL A 340 8.12 -29.36 0.26
N ILE A 341 7.07 -28.59 0.04
CA ILE A 341 6.29 -28.59 -1.20
C ILE A 341 6.04 -27.15 -1.65
N GLY A 342 6.43 -26.82 -2.87
CA GLY A 342 6.14 -25.51 -3.46
C GLY A 342 4.78 -25.49 -4.19
N LEU A 343 4.32 -24.29 -4.56
CA LEU A 343 3.06 -24.08 -5.29
C LEU A 343 2.93 -24.95 -6.56
N ARG A 344 4.04 -25.18 -7.27
CA ARG A 344 4.10 -26.04 -8.47
C ARG A 344 3.66 -27.47 -8.18
N GLY A 345 4.14 -28.07 -7.09
CA GLY A 345 3.79 -29.44 -6.72
C GLY A 345 2.31 -29.58 -6.37
N ILE A 346 1.72 -28.54 -5.77
CA ILE A 346 0.28 -28.49 -5.50
C ILE A 346 -0.50 -28.41 -6.82
N VAL A 347 -0.14 -27.50 -7.74
CA VAL A 347 -0.83 -27.37 -9.03
C VAL A 347 -0.73 -28.63 -9.88
N GLU A 348 0.46 -29.25 -9.96
CA GLU A 348 0.65 -30.51 -10.69
C GLU A 348 -0.19 -31.65 -10.08
N ALA A 349 -0.36 -31.68 -8.75
CA ALA A 349 -1.24 -32.64 -8.10
C ALA A 349 -2.73 -32.41 -8.42
N VAL A 350 -3.15 -31.14 -8.56
CA VAL A 350 -4.52 -30.80 -9.00
C VAL A 350 -4.71 -31.16 -10.49
N GLU A 351 -3.75 -30.84 -11.36
CA GLU A 351 -3.78 -31.15 -12.80
C GLU A 351 -3.78 -32.66 -13.06
N ALA A 352 -3.11 -33.46 -12.22
CA ALA A 352 -3.17 -34.91 -12.28
C ALA A 352 -4.57 -35.49 -12.03
N GLN A 353 -5.49 -34.73 -11.41
CA GLN A 353 -6.90 -35.08 -11.26
C GLN A 353 -7.78 -34.61 -12.43
N GLY A 354 -7.19 -34.04 -13.48
CA GLY A 354 -7.93 -33.48 -14.62
C GLY A 354 -8.60 -32.13 -14.32
N LEU A 355 -8.24 -31.48 -13.21
CA LEU A 355 -8.71 -30.15 -12.83
C LEU A 355 -7.59 -29.13 -13.08
N ASN A 356 -7.93 -27.93 -13.58
CA ASN A 356 -6.93 -26.87 -13.74
C ASN A 356 -6.96 -25.96 -12.51
N ALA A 357 -5.80 -25.71 -11.90
CA ALA A 357 -5.66 -24.78 -10.79
C ALA A 357 -4.89 -23.54 -11.24
N LEU A 358 -5.46 -22.36 -10.99
CA LEU A 358 -4.77 -21.09 -11.14
C LEU A 358 -4.55 -20.49 -9.76
N VAL A 359 -3.38 -19.92 -9.49
CA VAL A 359 -3.10 -19.30 -8.19
C VAL A 359 -4.03 -18.10 -8.04
N ALA A 360 -4.94 -18.18 -7.06
CA ALA A 360 -5.88 -17.11 -6.79
C ALA A 360 -5.20 -16.09 -5.87
N ASP A 361 -4.22 -15.37 -6.41
CA ASP A 361 -3.66 -14.24 -5.68
C ASP A 361 -4.74 -13.18 -5.51
N SER A 362 -5.05 -12.86 -4.25
CA SER A 362 -6.11 -11.93 -3.85
C SER A 362 -5.87 -10.48 -4.30
N HIS A 363 -4.76 -10.18 -4.99
CA HIS A 363 -4.38 -8.83 -5.38
C HIS A 363 -4.23 -8.64 -6.90
N ASP A 364 -3.56 -9.53 -7.64
CA ASP A 364 -3.27 -9.30 -9.06
C ASP A 364 -4.45 -9.55 -10.01
N ASN A 365 -5.21 -10.63 -9.78
CA ASN A 365 -6.46 -10.88 -10.49
C ASN A 365 -7.50 -9.79 -10.20
N ASN A 366 -7.50 -9.26 -8.98
CA ASN A 366 -8.39 -8.16 -8.59
C ASN A 366 -8.03 -6.86 -9.31
N ALA A 367 -6.75 -6.54 -9.51
CA ALA A 367 -6.34 -5.33 -10.23
C ALA A 367 -6.71 -5.38 -11.73
N GLN A 368 -6.55 -6.54 -12.39
CA GLN A 368 -6.99 -6.73 -13.78
C GLN A 368 -8.52 -6.70 -13.91
N LEU A 369 -9.24 -7.38 -13.01
CA LEU A 369 -10.70 -7.34 -12.97
C LEU A 369 -11.22 -5.93 -12.65
N GLU A 370 -10.55 -5.17 -11.78
CA GLU A 370 -10.88 -3.78 -11.46
C GLU A 370 -10.65 -2.87 -12.66
N SER A 371 -9.57 -3.05 -13.41
CA SER A 371 -9.29 -2.32 -14.66
C SER A 371 -10.36 -2.62 -15.73
N LEU A 372 -10.73 -3.90 -15.89
CA LEU A 372 -11.80 -4.32 -16.81
C LEU A 372 -13.16 -3.78 -16.36
N ALA A 373 -13.47 -3.82 -15.07
CA ALA A 373 -14.71 -3.26 -14.50
C ALA A 373 -14.79 -1.74 -14.72
N LYS A 374 -13.70 -0.99 -14.49
CA LYS A 374 -13.62 0.44 -14.79
C LYS A 374 -13.82 0.72 -16.28
N THR A 375 -13.26 -0.11 -17.16
CA THR A 375 -13.41 0.03 -18.62
C THR A 375 -14.87 -0.20 -19.04
N ARG A 376 -15.52 -1.21 -18.48
CA ARG A 376 -16.96 -1.47 -18.64
C ARG A 376 -17.79 -0.29 -18.15
N GLU A 377 -17.49 0.25 -16.97
CA GLU A 377 -18.21 1.39 -16.41
C GLU A 377 -18.13 2.62 -17.34
N ILE A 378 -16.94 2.92 -17.88
CA ILE A 378 -16.75 4.00 -18.86
C ILE A 378 -17.61 3.77 -20.11
N GLN A 379 -17.67 2.53 -20.60
CA GLN A 379 -18.47 2.18 -21.76
C GLN A 379 -19.97 2.33 -21.47
N GLU A 380 -20.42 1.93 -20.28
CA GLU A 380 -21.81 2.10 -19.85
C GLU A 380 -22.21 3.59 -19.79
N TRP A 381 -21.37 4.45 -19.20
CA TRP A 381 -21.60 5.90 -19.18
C TRP A 381 -21.53 6.52 -20.57
N ARG A 382 -20.66 6.03 -21.45
CA ARG A 382 -20.59 6.44 -22.85
C ARG A 382 -21.88 6.09 -23.59
N THR A 383 -22.40 4.88 -23.40
CA THR A 383 -23.67 4.47 -24.00
C THR A 383 -24.83 5.29 -23.43
N ALA A 384 -24.89 5.49 -22.11
CA ALA A 384 -25.91 6.30 -21.46
C ALA A 384 -25.93 7.73 -21.99
N CYS A 385 -24.76 8.38 -22.10
CA CYS A 385 -24.61 9.72 -22.64
C CYS A 385 -25.02 9.80 -24.12
N LYS A 386 -24.65 8.80 -24.94
CA LYS A 386 -25.10 8.73 -26.35
C LYS A 386 -26.62 8.57 -26.45
N THR A 387 -27.20 7.68 -25.65
CA THR A 387 -28.65 7.46 -25.64
C THR A 387 -29.42 8.67 -25.13
N SER A 388 -28.94 9.36 -24.09
CA SER A 388 -29.59 10.57 -23.60
C SER A 388 -29.48 11.70 -24.63
N ALA A 389 -28.30 11.88 -25.25
CA ALA A 389 -28.09 12.89 -26.29
C ALA A 389 -28.95 12.65 -27.54
N SER A 390 -29.15 11.39 -27.96
CA SER A 390 -29.99 11.09 -29.14
C SER A 390 -31.46 11.49 -28.95
N PHE A 391 -31.96 11.52 -27.72
CA PHE A 391 -33.33 11.98 -27.41
C PHE A 391 -33.36 13.47 -27.01
N ALA A 392 -32.34 13.98 -26.31
CA ALA A 392 -32.29 15.37 -25.86
C ALA A 392 -32.08 16.37 -27.01
N ILE A 393 -31.25 16.05 -28.01
CA ILE A 393 -31.02 16.93 -29.16
C ILE A 393 -32.32 17.21 -29.93
N PRO A 394 -33.12 16.18 -30.32
CA PRO A 394 -34.45 16.42 -30.91
C PRO A 394 -35.37 17.27 -30.03
N VAL A 395 -35.44 17.00 -28.72
CA VAL A 395 -36.28 17.80 -27.80
C VAL A 395 -35.86 19.27 -27.81
N PHE A 396 -34.55 19.56 -27.76
CA PHE A 396 -34.04 20.92 -27.83
C PHE A 396 -34.28 21.61 -29.18
N VAL A 397 -34.15 20.86 -30.28
CA VAL A 397 -34.46 21.40 -31.60
C VAL A 397 -35.95 21.74 -31.71
N LEU A 398 -36.82 20.87 -31.20
CA LEU A 398 -38.27 21.06 -31.21
C LEU A 398 -38.72 22.20 -30.26
N SER A 399 -38.16 22.28 -29.06
CA SER A 399 -38.59 23.24 -28.03
C SER A 399 -38.00 24.64 -28.21
N MET A 400 -36.81 24.76 -28.81
CA MET A 400 -36.06 26.03 -28.82
C MET A 400 -35.61 26.48 -30.21
N VAL A 401 -35.13 25.58 -31.07
CA VAL A 401 -34.55 25.97 -32.37
C VAL A 401 -35.62 26.25 -33.42
N LEU A 402 -36.61 25.35 -33.57
CA LEU A 402 -37.67 25.51 -34.56
C LEU A 402 -38.53 26.78 -34.34
N PRO A 403 -38.92 27.15 -33.11
CA PRO A 403 -39.62 28.41 -32.85
C PRO A 403 -38.83 29.67 -33.23
N MET A 404 -37.49 29.58 -33.28
CA MET A 404 -36.62 30.73 -33.62
C MET A 404 -36.39 30.87 -35.14
N ILE A 405 -36.53 29.78 -35.91
CA ILE A 405 -36.23 29.77 -37.35
C ILE A 405 -37.44 30.25 -38.17
N SER A 406 -38.66 29.80 -37.85
CA SER A 406 -39.87 30.23 -38.56
C SER A 406 -41.15 29.82 -37.81
N ASP A 407 -42.13 30.70 -37.73
CA ASP A 407 -43.46 30.40 -37.16
C ASP A 407 -44.22 29.28 -37.92
N SER A 408 -43.88 29.02 -39.18
CA SER A 408 -44.55 28.02 -40.03
C SER A 408 -44.12 26.56 -39.79
N LEU A 409 -42.94 26.31 -39.22
CA LEU A 409 -42.41 24.97 -38.91
C LEU A 409 -42.68 24.56 -37.44
N ASN A 410 -43.45 25.37 -36.71
CA ASN A 410 -43.65 25.18 -35.29
C ASN A 410 -44.72 24.09 -35.05
N LEU A 411 -44.29 22.85 -34.78
CA LEU A 411 -45.19 21.74 -34.41
C LEU A 411 -46.02 22.06 -33.14
N SER A 412 -45.59 23.06 -32.36
CA SER A 412 -46.32 23.65 -31.23
C SER A 412 -47.62 24.36 -31.64
N LEU A 413 -47.91 24.57 -32.93
CA LEU A 413 -49.15 25.21 -33.42
C LEU A 413 -50.19 24.20 -33.93
N ILE A 414 -49.82 22.92 -34.05
CA ILE A 414 -50.72 21.87 -34.53
C ILE A 414 -51.57 21.35 -33.35
N HIS A 415 -52.84 21.74 -33.33
CA HIS A 415 -53.80 21.35 -32.31
C HIS A 415 -54.29 19.91 -32.52
N LEU A 416 -54.18 19.05 -31.49
CA LEU A 416 -54.79 17.71 -31.48
C LEU A 416 -56.21 17.70 -30.85
N GLY A 417 -56.64 18.82 -30.25
CA GLY A 417 -57.94 18.99 -29.57
C GLY A 417 -57.79 19.20 -28.04
N HIS A 418 -58.80 19.81 -27.40
CA HIS A 418 -58.87 20.07 -25.94
C HIS A 418 -57.57 20.64 -25.31
N GLY A 419 -56.95 21.67 -25.91
CA GLY A 419 -55.74 22.30 -25.33
C GLY A 419 -54.44 21.50 -25.44
N LEU A 420 -54.43 20.33 -26.11
CA LEU A 420 -53.22 19.55 -26.39
C LEU A 420 -52.59 19.94 -27.73
N TYR A 421 -51.28 20.19 -27.70
CA TYR A 421 -50.47 20.54 -28.86
C TYR A 421 -49.52 19.38 -29.21
N LEU A 422 -49.35 19.12 -30.51
CA LEU A 422 -48.52 18.01 -31.00
C LEU A 422 -47.07 18.11 -30.50
N GLY A 423 -46.51 19.32 -30.49
CA GLY A 423 -45.15 19.58 -29.99
C GLY A 423 -44.94 19.13 -28.54
N ASP A 424 -45.89 19.41 -27.64
CA ASP A 424 -45.78 19.04 -26.23
C ASP A 424 -45.89 17.53 -26.00
N VAL A 425 -46.75 16.85 -26.77
CA VAL A 425 -46.89 15.39 -26.71
C VAL A 425 -45.62 14.70 -27.22
N VAL A 426 -45.04 15.20 -28.31
CA VAL A 426 -43.75 14.69 -28.83
C VAL A 426 -42.64 14.91 -27.80
N ASN A 427 -42.59 16.08 -27.16
CA ASN A 427 -41.62 16.37 -26.10
C ASN A 427 -41.80 15.46 -24.87
N LEU A 428 -43.03 15.15 -24.46
CA LEU A 428 -43.31 14.18 -23.40
C LEU A 428 -42.80 12.78 -23.76
N VAL A 429 -43.11 12.30 -24.97
CA VAL A 429 -42.71 10.96 -25.44
C VAL A 429 -41.20 10.83 -25.55
N LEU A 430 -40.51 11.86 -26.06
CA LEU A 430 -39.04 11.84 -26.18
C LEU A 430 -38.34 12.00 -24.83
N THR A 431 -38.95 12.72 -23.88
CA THR A 431 -38.37 12.95 -22.55
C THR A 431 -38.50 11.74 -21.62
N THR A 432 -39.60 10.98 -21.72
CA THR A 432 -39.91 9.88 -20.79
C THR A 432 -38.81 8.79 -20.73
N PRO A 433 -38.23 8.30 -21.85
CA PRO A 433 -37.13 7.33 -21.83
C PRO A 433 -35.85 7.88 -21.19
N VAL A 434 -35.58 9.18 -21.33
CA VAL A 434 -34.41 9.80 -20.70
C VAL A 434 -34.63 9.92 -19.18
N GLN A 435 -35.80 10.38 -18.76
CA GLN A 435 -36.16 10.58 -17.34
C GLN A 435 -36.19 9.25 -16.57
N PHE A 436 -36.86 8.22 -17.08
CA PHE A 436 -37.05 6.96 -16.35
C PHE A 436 -36.17 5.80 -16.83
N GLY A 437 -35.54 5.90 -18.01
CA GLY A 437 -34.57 4.92 -18.50
C GLY A 437 -33.16 5.25 -17.99
N VAL A 438 -32.54 6.28 -18.58
CA VAL A 438 -31.19 6.73 -18.16
C VAL A 438 -31.22 7.28 -16.73
N GLY A 439 -32.27 8.04 -16.39
CA GLY A 439 -32.46 8.61 -15.06
C GLY A 439 -32.65 7.59 -13.92
N LYS A 440 -33.07 6.34 -14.23
CA LYS A 440 -33.29 5.28 -13.23
C LYS A 440 -32.10 5.09 -12.28
N ARG A 441 -30.88 5.17 -12.82
CA ARG A 441 -29.64 5.02 -12.04
C ARG A 441 -29.54 6.06 -10.95
N PHE A 442 -29.83 7.31 -11.28
CA PHE A 442 -29.80 8.42 -10.33
C PHE A 442 -30.95 8.34 -9.33
N TYR A 443 -32.13 7.84 -9.71
CA TYR A 443 -33.23 7.60 -8.77
C TYR A 443 -32.87 6.58 -7.70
N VAL A 444 -32.29 5.44 -8.10
CA VAL A 444 -31.85 4.39 -7.16
C VAL A 444 -30.76 4.95 -6.22
N SER A 445 -29.78 5.66 -6.76
CA SER A 445 -28.71 6.27 -5.98
C SER A 445 -29.23 7.34 -4.99
N ALA A 446 -30.11 8.23 -5.46
CA ALA A 446 -30.72 9.27 -4.64
C ALA A 446 -31.58 8.69 -3.51
N PHE A 447 -32.36 7.65 -3.79
CA PHE A 447 -33.20 6.98 -2.78
C PHE A 447 -32.34 6.35 -1.69
N LYS A 448 -31.29 5.60 -2.05
CA LYS A 448 -30.33 5.05 -1.10
C LYS A 448 -29.66 6.15 -0.26
N SER A 449 -29.15 7.19 -0.91
CA SER A 449 -28.50 8.35 -0.27
C SER A 449 -29.41 9.06 0.75
N LEU A 450 -30.71 9.21 0.43
CA LEU A 450 -31.70 9.74 1.37
C LEU A 450 -31.95 8.80 2.55
N LYS A 451 -32.07 7.49 2.28
CA LYS A 451 -32.24 6.46 3.32
C LYS A 451 -31.10 6.51 4.34
N HIS A 452 -29.88 6.76 3.87
CA HIS A 452 -28.66 6.83 4.71
C HIS A 452 -28.35 8.23 5.26
N ARG A 453 -29.32 9.16 5.26
CA ARG A 453 -29.20 10.54 5.78
C ARG A 453 -27.97 11.32 5.27
N SER A 454 -27.47 10.96 4.08
CA SER A 454 -26.29 11.60 3.47
C SER A 454 -26.67 12.07 2.07
N PRO A 455 -27.41 13.19 1.93
CA PRO A 455 -27.93 13.63 0.64
C PRO A 455 -26.78 13.98 -0.31
N THR A 456 -26.72 13.27 -1.43
CA THR A 456 -25.67 13.40 -2.45
C THR A 456 -26.12 14.27 -3.63
N MET A 457 -25.19 14.54 -4.54
CA MET A 457 -25.45 15.20 -5.82
C MET A 457 -26.66 14.62 -6.57
N ASP A 458 -26.81 13.30 -6.56
CA ASP A 458 -27.86 12.61 -7.31
C ASP A 458 -29.25 13.00 -6.78
N VAL A 459 -29.37 13.35 -5.50
CA VAL A 459 -30.62 13.85 -4.89
C VAL A 459 -31.03 15.20 -5.50
N LEU A 460 -30.08 16.14 -5.69
CA LEU A 460 -30.35 17.45 -6.30
C LEU A 460 -30.77 17.29 -7.76
N VAL A 461 -30.05 16.45 -8.52
CA VAL A 461 -30.35 16.19 -9.93
C VAL A 461 -31.72 15.54 -10.09
N MET A 462 -32.04 14.54 -9.25
CA MET A 462 -33.34 13.88 -9.28
C MET A 462 -34.48 14.81 -8.88
N LEU A 463 -34.32 15.63 -7.85
CA LEU A 463 -35.35 16.57 -7.42
C LEU A 463 -35.61 17.63 -8.50
N GLY A 464 -34.56 18.22 -9.08
CA GLY A 464 -34.68 19.23 -10.13
C GLY A 464 -35.32 18.69 -11.42
N THR A 465 -34.87 17.52 -11.90
CA THR A 465 -35.39 16.91 -13.14
C THR A 465 -36.81 16.38 -12.97
N SER A 466 -37.12 15.75 -11.82
CA SER A 466 -38.48 15.29 -11.51
C SER A 466 -39.45 16.46 -11.39
N CYS A 467 -39.04 17.54 -10.70
CA CYS A 467 -39.87 18.74 -10.56
C CYS A 467 -40.20 19.33 -11.93
N ALA A 468 -39.20 19.47 -12.82
CA ALA A 468 -39.42 19.95 -14.19
C ALA A 468 -40.36 19.04 -15.00
N TYR A 469 -40.17 17.73 -14.91
CA TYR A 469 -40.96 16.74 -15.64
C TYR A 469 -42.43 16.72 -15.19
N PHE A 470 -42.68 16.53 -13.89
CA PHE A 470 -44.04 16.46 -13.35
C PHE A 470 -44.77 17.80 -13.45
N PHE A 471 -44.06 18.93 -13.31
CA PHE A 471 -44.65 20.25 -13.54
C PHE A 471 -45.11 20.46 -14.99
N SER A 472 -44.34 19.93 -15.96
CA SER A 472 -44.70 20.02 -17.38
C SER A 472 -45.95 19.19 -17.69
N ILE A 473 -46.05 17.98 -17.13
CA ILE A 473 -47.27 17.16 -17.21
C ILE A 473 -48.44 17.88 -16.56
N PHE A 474 -48.26 18.44 -15.37
CA PHE A 474 -49.30 19.19 -14.67
C PHE A 474 -49.79 20.41 -15.47
N SER A 475 -48.88 21.13 -16.14
CA SER A 475 -49.22 22.25 -17.01
C SER A 475 -50.02 21.81 -18.25
N MET A 476 -49.68 20.66 -18.85
CA MET A 476 -50.48 20.06 -19.92
C MET A 476 -51.88 19.68 -19.42
N VAL A 477 -51.99 19.06 -18.24
CA VAL A 477 -53.28 18.69 -17.64
C VAL A 477 -54.15 19.91 -17.35
N ILE A 478 -53.58 21.00 -16.85
CA ILE A 478 -54.32 22.25 -16.63
C ILE A 478 -54.83 22.85 -17.94
N SER A 479 -54.01 22.87 -18.99
CA SER A 479 -54.42 23.39 -20.31
C SER A 479 -55.58 22.58 -20.93
N ILE A 480 -55.70 21.29 -20.56
CA ILE A 480 -56.82 20.43 -20.96
C ILE A 480 -58.09 20.72 -20.14
N LEU A 481 -57.95 21.03 -18.84
CA LEU A 481 -59.08 21.13 -17.91
C LEU A 481 -59.68 22.53 -17.76
N PHE A 482 -58.93 23.61 -18.03
CA PHE A 482 -59.35 24.99 -17.77
C PHE A 482 -59.26 25.89 -19.02
N GLU A 483 -60.32 26.63 -19.31
CA GLU A 483 -60.32 27.68 -20.34
C GLU A 483 -59.60 28.95 -19.82
N PRO A 484 -58.79 29.66 -20.64
CA PRO A 484 -58.54 29.47 -22.07
C PRO A 484 -57.44 28.43 -22.40
N HIS A 485 -57.68 27.64 -23.45
CA HIS A 485 -56.81 26.57 -24.00
C HIS A 485 -55.50 27.07 -24.63
N SER A 486 -54.72 27.86 -23.88
CA SER A 486 -53.42 28.39 -24.30
C SER A 486 -52.32 27.31 -24.28
N PRO A 487 -51.27 27.43 -25.12
CA PRO A 487 -50.16 26.48 -25.12
C PRO A 487 -49.53 26.36 -23.73
N PRO A 488 -49.38 25.14 -23.19
CA PRO A 488 -48.83 24.95 -21.85
C PRO A 488 -47.35 25.35 -21.81
N GLY A 489 -46.93 25.99 -20.71
CA GLY A 489 -45.53 26.37 -20.49
C GLY A 489 -44.66 25.20 -20.07
N THR A 490 -44.49 24.21 -20.94
CA THR A 490 -43.73 22.99 -20.66
C THR A 490 -42.22 23.26 -20.57
N ILE A 491 -41.53 22.49 -19.73
CA ILE A 491 -40.08 22.54 -19.48
C ILE A 491 -39.45 21.14 -19.56
N PHE A 492 -39.96 20.30 -20.47
CA PHE A 492 -39.44 18.95 -20.73
C PHE A 492 -37.99 18.96 -21.24
N ASP A 493 -37.62 20.01 -21.97
CA ASP A 493 -36.26 20.31 -22.40
C ASP A 493 -35.28 20.41 -21.23
N THR A 494 -35.70 21.02 -20.13
CA THR A 494 -34.89 21.20 -18.94
C THR A 494 -34.60 19.86 -18.28
N SER A 495 -35.59 18.97 -18.15
CA SER A 495 -35.38 17.62 -17.59
C SER A 495 -34.41 16.78 -18.44
N THR A 496 -34.63 16.71 -19.76
CA THR A 496 -33.78 15.91 -20.68
C THR A 496 -32.36 16.43 -20.80
N MET A 497 -32.18 17.75 -20.91
CA MET A 497 -30.85 18.36 -21.06
C MET A 497 -30.04 18.23 -19.78
N LEU A 498 -30.65 18.37 -18.60
CA LEU A 498 -29.93 18.21 -17.34
C LEU A 498 -29.41 16.79 -17.15
N ILE A 499 -30.23 15.76 -17.43
CA ILE A 499 -29.77 14.37 -17.38
C ILE A 499 -28.64 14.14 -18.41
N THR A 500 -28.73 14.75 -19.59
CA THR A 500 -27.71 14.63 -20.63
C THR A 500 -26.39 15.30 -20.23
N PHE A 501 -26.41 16.48 -19.63
CA PHE A 501 -25.20 17.15 -19.17
C PHE A 501 -24.56 16.46 -17.95
N VAL A 502 -25.37 15.96 -17.01
CA VAL A 502 -24.84 15.22 -15.85
C VAL A 502 -24.23 13.88 -16.28
N THR A 503 -24.88 13.14 -17.18
CA THR A 503 -24.32 11.89 -17.73
C THR A 503 -23.06 12.13 -18.56
N LEU A 504 -22.98 13.23 -19.32
CA LEU A 504 -21.75 13.67 -19.98
C LEU A 504 -20.64 13.99 -18.96
N GLY A 505 -20.97 14.68 -17.87
CA GLY A 505 -20.05 14.96 -16.78
C GLY A 505 -19.48 13.68 -16.15
N ARG A 506 -20.34 12.71 -15.81
CA ARG A 506 -19.94 11.39 -15.29
C ARG A 506 -19.11 10.57 -16.27
N TYR A 507 -19.43 10.63 -17.56
CA TYR A 507 -18.62 9.99 -18.61
C TYR A 507 -17.21 10.60 -18.68
N LEU A 508 -17.09 11.93 -18.68
CA LEU A 508 -15.79 12.60 -18.70
C LEU A 508 -14.99 12.34 -17.42
N GLU A 509 -15.66 12.34 -16.26
CA GLU A 509 -15.09 11.94 -14.96
C GLU A 509 -14.46 10.55 -15.02
N ASN A 510 -15.25 9.54 -15.38
CA ASN A 510 -14.80 8.16 -15.39
C ASN A 510 -13.80 7.89 -16.51
N SER A 511 -13.90 8.58 -17.65
CA SER A 511 -12.90 8.52 -18.71
C SER A 511 -11.55 9.07 -18.25
N ALA A 512 -11.53 10.20 -17.54
CA ALA A 512 -10.31 10.77 -16.96
C ALA A 512 -9.68 9.81 -15.95
N LYS A 513 -10.50 9.18 -15.07
CA LYS A 513 -10.03 8.15 -14.12
C LYS A 513 -9.55 6.87 -14.82
N GLY A 514 -10.14 6.50 -15.96
CA GLY A 514 -9.74 5.31 -16.71
C GLY A 514 -8.40 5.45 -17.42
N GLN A 515 -8.05 6.67 -17.88
CA GLN A 515 -6.78 6.89 -18.59
C GLN A 515 -5.56 6.70 -17.71
N THR A 516 -5.64 6.99 -16.42
CA THR A 516 -4.55 6.81 -15.46
C THR A 516 -4.40 5.34 -15.05
N SER A 517 -5.51 4.59 -14.91
CA SER A 517 -5.47 3.13 -14.73
C SER A 517 -4.87 2.41 -15.94
N LYS A 518 -4.93 3.00 -17.14
CA LYS A 518 -4.25 2.45 -18.33
C LYS A 518 -2.72 2.47 -18.20
N ALA A 519 -2.15 3.43 -17.48
CA ALA A 519 -0.71 3.46 -17.21
C ALA A 519 -0.31 2.33 -16.24
N LEU A 520 -1.10 2.10 -15.19
CA LEU A 520 -0.91 0.97 -14.29
C LEU A 520 -1.03 -0.37 -15.03
N SER A 521 -2.04 -0.52 -15.90
CA SER A 521 -2.21 -1.72 -16.73
C SER A 521 -1.04 -1.94 -17.70
N ARG A 522 -0.40 -0.88 -18.20
CA ARG A 522 0.83 -1.00 -19.01
C ARG A 522 1.99 -1.54 -18.18
N LEU A 523 2.17 -1.07 -16.95
CA LEU A 523 3.18 -1.60 -16.03
C LEU A 523 2.95 -3.08 -15.73
N MET A 524 1.70 -3.49 -15.48
CA MET A 524 1.37 -4.91 -15.27
C MET A 524 1.61 -5.78 -16.51
N SER A 525 1.44 -5.23 -17.72
CA SER A 525 1.72 -5.96 -18.97
C SER A 525 3.21 -6.15 -19.29
N LEU A 526 4.10 -5.61 -18.44
CA LEU A 526 5.55 -5.80 -18.58
C LEU A 526 5.97 -7.20 -18.14
N ALA A 527 5.30 -7.81 -17.17
CA ALA A 527 5.57 -9.20 -16.82
C ALA A 527 5.06 -10.15 -17.92
N PRO A 528 5.89 -11.09 -18.43
CA PRO A 528 5.42 -12.13 -19.32
C PRO A 528 4.50 -13.10 -18.57
N SER A 529 3.53 -13.71 -19.27
CA SER A 529 2.60 -14.69 -18.67
C SER A 529 3.20 -16.10 -18.54
N MET A 530 4.22 -16.41 -19.35
CA MET A 530 4.90 -17.70 -19.39
C MET A 530 6.40 -17.50 -19.26
N ALA A 531 7.07 -18.42 -18.57
CA ALA A 531 8.51 -18.53 -18.46
C ALA A 531 8.97 -19.92 -18.91
N THR A 532 10.22 -20.03 -19.37
CA THR A 532 10.82 -21.32 -19.72
C THR A 532 11.88 -21.66 -18.68
N ILE A 533 11.73 -22.79 -18.00
CA ILE A 533 12.66 -23.28 -16.98
C ILE A 533 13.31 -24.60 -17.42
N TYR A 534 14.45 -24.93 -16.82
CA TYR A 534 14.97 -26.30 -16.86
C TYR A 534 14.25 -27.17 -15.82
N THR A 535 13.95 -28.42 -16.17
CA THR A 535 13.27 -29.37 -15.25
C THR A 535 14.12 -29.74 -14.03
N ASP A 536 15.44 -29.84 -14.18
CA ASP A 536 16.39 -30.07 -13.08
C ASP A 536 17.35 -28.87 -12.93
N PRO A 537 17.13 -27.98 -11.94
CA PRO A 537 17.98 -26.81 -11.73
C PRO A 537 19.40 -27.19 -11.25
N ILE A 538 19.56 -28.30 -10.53
CA ILE A 538 20.85 -28.73 -9.97
C ILE A 538 21.74 -29.28 -11.09
N ALA A 539 21.17 -30.06 -12.01
CA ALA A 539 21.89 -30.53 -13.18
C ALA A 539 22.32 -29.37 -14.09
N ALA A 540 21.45 -28.38 -14.29
CA ALA A 540 21.76 -27.19 -15.07
C ALA A 540 22.86 -26.32 -14.42
N GLU A 541 22.87 -26.18 -13.10
CA GLU A 541 23.93 -25.49 -12.36
C GLU A 541 25.28 -26.20 -12.48
N LYS A 542 25.32 -27.52 -12.23
CA LYS A 542 26.56 -28.31 -12.40
C LYS A 542 27.11 -28.24 -13.82
N ALA A 543 26.22 -28.21 -14.81
CA ALA A 543 26.62 -28.05 -16.20
C ALA A 543 27.25 -26.67 -16.45
N ALA A 544 26.65 -25.59 -15.94
CA ALA A 544 27.20 -24.24 -16.05
C ALA A 544 28.59 -24.14 -15.40
N GLU A 545 28.76 -24.70 -14.20
CA GLU A 545 30.05 -24.74 -13.50
C GLU A 545 31.10 -25.58 -14.25
N SER A 546 30.72 -26.73 -14.80
CA SER A 546 31.63 -27.59 -15.57
C SER A 546 32.13 -26.92 -16.84
N TRP A 547 31.26 -26.14 -17.49
CA TRP A 547 31.60 -25.36 -18.68
C TRP A 547 32.54 -24.21 -18.33
N ALA A 548 32.26 -23.45 -17.26
CA ALA A 548 33.13 -22.36 -16.80
C ALA A 548 34.55 -22.86 -16.44
N LYS A 549 34.66 -24.03 -15.79
CA LYS A 549 35.96 -24.65 -15.47
C LYS A 549 36.75 -25.10 -16.70
N SER A 550 36.07 -25.41 -17.81
CA SER A 550 36.71 -25.86 -19.05
C SER A 550 37.37 -24.74 -19.85
N THR A 551 37.00 -23.47 -19.62
CA THR A 551 37.55 -22.31 -20.32
C THR A 551 38.86 -21.76 -19.74
N ASP A 552 39.23 -22.14 -18.51
CA ASP A 552 40.41 -21.62 -17.80
C ASP A 552 41.69 -22.49 -17.94
N THR A 553 41.66 -23.58 -18.71
CA THR A 553 42.84 -24.43 -18.93
C THR A 553 43.37 -24.31 -20.36
N PRO A 554 44.63 -23.89 -20.57
CA PRO A 554 45.27 -23.99 -21.88
C PRO A 554 45.36 -25.47 -22.26
N ALA A 555 44.94 -25.77 -23.49
CA ALA A 555 44.89 -27.11 -24.04
C ALA A 555 46.27 -27.80 -23.99
N ASP A 556 46.45 -28.71 -23.04
CA ASP A 556 47.49 -29.72 -23.11
C ASP A 556 47.04 -31.04 -22.49
N ALA A 557 47.45 -32.12 -23.16
CA ALA A 557 47.39 -33.53 -22.78
C ALA A 557 46.06 -34.31 -22.98
N LYS A 558 45.99 -34.93 -24.16
CA LYS A 558 45.35 -36.22 -24.51
C LYS A 558 44.88 -37.07 -23.31
N GLY A 559 43.60 -37.00 -23.01
CA GLY A 559 42.83 -38.04 -22.33
C GLY A 559 41.66 -38.43 -23.23
N GLN A 560 41.50 -39.72 -23.52
CA GLN A 560 40.38 -40.24 -24.31
C GLN A 560 39.03 -39.82 -23.70
N PRO A 561 38.02 -39.45 -24.52
CA PRO A 561 36.67 -39.30 -24.05
C PRO A 561 36.14 -40.70 -23.73
N SER A 562 36.05 -41.04 -22.45
CA SER A 562 35.24 -42.18 -22.01
C SER A 562 33.81 -41.89 -22.44
N GLY A 563 33.33 -42.68 -23.40
CA GLY A 563 31.99 -42.56 -23.95
C GLY A 563 30.94 -42.78 -22.89
N ASP A 564 30.20 -41.72 -22.59
CA ASP A 564 28.77 -41.68 -22.29
C ASP A 564 28.24 -40.26 -22.55
N ALA A 565 28.60 -39.70 -23.72
CA ALA A 565 28.08 -38.42 -24.19
C ALA A 565 26.85 -38.61 -25.09
N SER A 566 25.97 -39.53 -24.71
CA SER A 566 24.64 -39.68 -25.31
C SER A 566 23.58 -39.53 -24.23
N GLY A 567 23.13 -38.29 -24.02
CA GLY A 567 21.87 -38.00 -23.34
C GLY A 567 21.98 -37.13 -22.09
N SER A 568 22.01 -35.81 -22.28
CA SER A 568 21.18 -34.93 -21.44
C SER A 568 20.81 -33.69 -22.26
N SER A 569 19.89 -33.85 -23.21
CA SER A 569 19.08 -32.70 -23.61
C SER A 569 18.37 -32.21 -22.36
N TYR A 570 18.83 -31.11 -21.78
CA TYR A 570 18.13 -30.47 -20.66
C TYR A 570 16.70 -30.20 -21.14
N GLU A 571 15.73 -30.80 -20.47
CA GLU A 571 14.33 -30.65 -20.86
C GLU A 571 13.88 -29.25 -20.44
N GLU A 572 13.62 -28.40 -21.43
CA GLU A 572 13.04 -27.06 -21.22
C GLU A 572 11.52 -27.25 -21.04
N LYS A 573 10.98 -26.81 -19.90
CA LYS A 573 9.54 -26.81 -19.62
C LYS A 573 9.04 -25.37 -19.58
N SER A 574 8.00 -25.06 -20.37
CA SER A 574 7.31 -23.78 -20.28
C SER A 574 6.25 -23.85 -19.18
N ILE A 575 6.30 -22.90 -18.25
CA ILE A 575 5.38 -22.79 -17.11
C ILE A 575 4.80 -21.38 -17.01
N PRO A 576 3.60 -21.20 -16.44
CA PRO A 576 3.11 -19.88 -16.06
C PRO A 576 4.06 -19.17 -15.10
N THR A 577 4.24 -17.86 -15.27
CA THR A 577 5.14 -17.04 -14.44
C THR A 577 4.78 -17.07 -12.94
N GLU A 578 3.49 -17.23 -12.62
CA GLU A 578 2.98 -17.37 -11.23
C GLU A 578 3.51 -18.63 -10.51
N LEU A 579 3.99 -19.65 -11.26
CA LEU A 579 4.52 -20.89 -10.71
C LEU A 579 6.06 -20.91 -10.62
N LEU A 580 6.72 -19.79 -10.91
CA LEU A 580 8.16 -19.62 -10.68
C LEU A 580 8.46 -19.62 -9.19
N GLN A 581 9.55 -20.29 -8.83
CA GLN A 581 10.03 -20.42 -7.47
C GLN A 581 11.48 -19.92 -7.38
N VAL A 582 11.87 -19.50 -6.18
CA VAL A 582 13.24 -19.11 -5.90
C VAL A 582 14.16 -20.32 -6.11
N GLY A 583 15.23 -20.13 -6.88
CA GLY A 583 16.17 -21.19 -7.26
C GLY A 583 15.93 -21.81 -8.63
N ASP A 584 14.78 -21.57 -9.28
CA ASP A 584 14.58 -22.02 -10.66
C ASP A 584 15.61 -21.38 -11.60
N ILE A 585 16.05 -22.13 -12.62
CA ILE A 585 16.90 -21.60 -13.68
C ILE A 585 16.04 -21.35 -14.91
N VAL A 586 15.89 -20.07 -15.25
CA VAL A 586 15.05 -19.59 -16.35
C VAL A 586 15.93 -19.34 -17.57
N VAL A 587 15.46 -19.79 -18.73
CA VAL A 587 16.08 -19.56 -20.04
C VAL A 587 15.43 -18.35 -20.69
N ILE A 588 16.23 -17.35 -21.05
CA ILE A 588 15.78 -16.13 -21.72
C ILE A 588 16.40 -16.04 -23.11
N ARG A 589 15.54 -15.93 -24.13
CA ARG A 589 15.95 -15.80 -25.52
C ARG A 589 16.07 -14.32 -25.90
N PRO A 590 16.78 -13.99 -26.99
CA PRO A 590 16.87 -12.62 -27.46
C PRO A 590 15.49 -11.99 -27.69
N GLY A 591 15.23 -10.81 -27.14
CA GLY A 591 13.95 -10.11 -27.22
C GLY A 591 12.88 -10.54 -26.20
N ASP A 592 13.11 -11.60 -25.41
CA ASP A 592 12.17 -12.03 -24.38
C ASP A 592 12.15 -11.05 -23.19
N LYS A 593 11.00 -10.96 -22.53
CA LYS A 593 10.88 -10.24 -21.26
C LYS A 593 11.34 -11.12 -20.11
N ILE A 594 12.03 -10.53 -19.15
CA ILE A 594 12.51 -11.26 -17.97
C ILE A 594 11.31 -11.49 -17.02
N PRO A 595 10.98 -12.74 -16.64
CA PRO A 595 9.76 -13.05 -15.89
C PRO A 595 9.85 -12.78 -14.38
N ALA A 596 11.04 -12.83 -13.80
CA ALA A 596 11.28 -12.71 -12.36
C ALA A 596 12.65 -12.08 -12.11
N ASP A 597 12.92 -11.66 -10.86
CA ASP A 597 14.23 -11.12 -10.51
C ASP A 597 15.22 -12.27 -10.29
N GLY A 598 16.49 -12.05 -10.65
CA GLY A 598 17.49 -13.10 -10.50
C GLY A 598 18.92 -12.68 -10.81
N VAL A 599 19.81 -13.67 -10.82
CA VAL A 599 21.24 -13.52 -11.10
C VAL A 599 21.61 -14.31 -12.34
N VAL A 600 22.32 -13.68 -13.27
CA VAL A 600 22.79 -14.34 -14.50
C VAL A 600 23.81 -15.43 -14.16
N MET A 601 23.54 -16.65 -14.58
CA MET A 601 24.42 -17.82 -14.38
C MET A 601 25.22 -18.13 -15.64
N ARG A 602 24.63 -17.91 -16.83
CA ARG A 602 25.26 -18.24 -18.11
C ARG A 602 24.88 -17.25 -19.19
N GLY A 603 25.88 -16.85 -19.98
CA GLY A 603 25.71 -15.94 -21.11
C GLY A 603 25.97 -14.47 -20.74
N GLU A 604 26.00 -13.64 -21.77
CA GLU A 604 26.10 -12.19 -21.65
C GLU A 604 25.08 -11.54 -22.58
N THR A 605 24.51 -10.42 -22.16
CA THR A 605 23.52 -9.69 -22.96
C THR A 605 23.47 -8.23 -22.55
N TYR A 606 22.74 -7.43 -23.34
CA TYR A 606 22.31 -6.09 -22.96
C TYR A 606 20.84 -6.17 -22.58
N VAL A 607 20.47 -5.62 -21.42
CA VAL A 607 19.08 -5.59 -20.96
C VAL A 607 18.59 -4.15 -21.01
N ASP A 608 17.45 -3.94 -21.65
CA ASP A 608 16.74 -2.67 -21.63
C ASP A 608 15.90 -2.57 -20.34
N GLU A 609 16.39 -1.75 -19.41
CA GLU A 609 15.76 -1.47 -18.12
C GLU A 609 14.94 -0.17 -18.14
N SER A 610 14.81 0.50 -19.30
CA SER A 610 14.20 1.83 -19.44
C SER A 610 12.78 1.93 -18.88
N MET A 611 12.01 0.84 -18.94
CA MET A 611 10.64 0.80 -18.44
C MET A 611 10.53 0.78 -16.91
N VAL A 612 11.58 0.37 -16.21
CA VAL A 612 11.61 0.24 -14.73
C VAL A 612 12.51 1.31 -14.12
N THR A 613 13.72 1.49 -14.63
CA THR A 613 14.71 2.46 -14.12
C THR A 613 14.55 3.83 -14.78
N GLY A 614 13.97 3.90 -15.98
CA GLY A 614 13.86 5.14 -16.75
C GLY A 614 15.13 5.50 -17.52
N GLU A 615 16.17 4.66 -17.50
CA GLU A 615 17.41 4.88 -18.25
C GLU A 615 17.26 4.45 -19.69
N ALA A 616 17.53 5.34 -20.65
CA ALA A 616 17.30 5.08 -22.07
C ALA A 616 18.33 4.13 -22.71
N MET A 617 19.49 3.91 -22.07
CA MET A 617 20.57 3.09 -22.61
C MET A 617 20.53 1.68 -22.01
N PRO A 618 20.55 0.62 -22.82
CA PRO A 618 20.61 -0.76 -22.33
C PRO A 618 21.84 -1.02 -21.48
N VAL A 619 21.65 -1.71 -20.35
CA VAL A 619 22.71 -2.04 -19.38
C VAL A 619 23.31 -3.40 -19.74
N GLN A 620 24.64 -3.50 -19.80
CA GLN A 620 25.31 -4.76 -20.06
C GLN A 620 25.23 -5.67 -18.81
N LYS A 621 24.76 -6.90 -19.00
CA LYS A 621 24.68 -7.94 -17.96
C LYS A 621 25.62 -9.10 -18.28
N ARG A 622 26.44 -9.45 -17.29
CA ARG A 622 27.40 -10.57 -17.34
C ARG A 622 27.05 -11.59 -16.27
N ILE A 623 27.75 -12.72 -16.25
CA ILE A 623 27.64 -13.72 -15.18
C ILE A 623 27.80 -13.02 -13.81
N GLY A 624 26.93 -13.35 -12.86
CA GLY A 624 26.85 -12.72 -11.55
C GLY A 624 26.09 -11.39 -11.49
N SER A 625 25.66 -10.83 -12.63
CA SER A 625 24.85 -9.60 -12.66
C SER A 625 23.40 -9.86 -12.30
N ASN A 626 22.77 -8.92 -11.58
CA ASN A 626 21.34 -8.98 -11.28
C ASN A 626 20.49 -8.54 -12.49
N VAL A 627 19.38 -9.24 -12.70
CA VAL A 627 18.34 -8.94 -13.68
C VAL A 627 17.00 -8.68 -12.98
N ILE A 628 16.21 -7.79 -13.55
CA ILE A 628 14.94 -7.30 -12.97
C ILE A 628 13.76 -7.80 -13.81
N GLY A 629 12.72 -8.32 -13.17
CA GLY A 629 11.49 -8.75 -13.84
C GLY A 629 10.80 -7.61 -14.59
N GLY A 630 10.28 -7.90 -15.78
CA GLY A 630 9.60 -6.96 -16.68
C GLY A 630 10.51 -6.17 -17.61
N THR A 631 11.83 -6.27 -17.45
CA THR A 631 12.82 -5.70 -18.38
C THR A 631 12.94 -6.55 -19.64
N VAL A 632 13.46 -5.97 -20.72
CA VAL A 632 13.54 -6.64 -22.03
C VAL A 632 14.97 -7.08 -22.30
N ASN A 633 15.16 -8.36 -22.59
CA ASN A 633 16.45 -8.87 -23.01
C ASN A 633 16.77 -8.42 -24.44
N GLY A 634 18.01 -7.99 -24.67
CA GLY A 634 18.53 -7.63 -25.98
C GLY A 634 18.88 -8.86 -26.80
N ASN A 635 20.13 -8.94 -27.27
CA ASN A 635 20.51 -9.87 -28.34
C ASN A 635 21.08 -11.22 -27.85
N GLY A 636 21.46 -11.34 -26.57
CA GLY A 636 22.11 -12.54 -26.02
C GLY A 636 21.09 -13.55 -25.47
N ARG A 637 21.39 -14.86 -25.58
CA ARG A 637 20.68 -15.90 -24.81
C ARG A 637 21.32 -15.98 -23.42
N VAL A 638 20.51 -15.88 -22.39
CA VAL A 638 20.98 -15.85 -21.00
C VAL A 638 20.16 -16.80 -20.14
N ASP A 639 20.85 -17.55 -19.29
CA ASP A 639 20.22 -18.39 -18.27
C ASP A 639 20.48 -17.72 -16.91
N PHE A 640 19.42 -17.48 -16.14
CA PHE A 640 19.52 -16.82 -14.84
C PHE A 640 18.81 -17.61 -13.75
N ARG A 641 19.32 -17.52 -12.52
CA ARG A 641 18.70 -18.11 -11.33
C ARG A 641 17.73 -17.12 -10.70
N VAL A 642 16.49 -17.53 -10.51
CA VAL A 642 15.46 -16.73 -9.85
C VAL A 642 15.83 -16.52 -8.38
N THR A 643 15.90 -15.26 -7.94
CA THR A 643 16.10 -14.88 -6.53
C THR A 643 14.82 -14.41 -5.87
N ARG A 644 13.93 -13.75 -6.61
CA ARG A 644 12.60 -13.33 -6.14
C ARG A 644 11.55 -13.64 -7.21
N ALA A 645 10.44 -14.23 -6.81
CA ALA A 645 9.36 -14.67 -7.70
C ALA A 645 7.99 -14.13 -7.25
N GLY A 646 7.04 -14.08 -8.18
CA GLY A 646 5.67 -13.60 -7.92
C GLY A 646 5.64 -12.20 -7.30
N ARG A 647 4.92 -12.07 -6.17
CA ARG A 647 4.73 -10.80 -5.43
C ARG A 647 6.03 -10.17 -4.93
N ASP A 648 7.08 -10.96 -4.75
CA ASP A 648 8.35 -10.49 -4.17
C ASP A 648 9.28 -9.89 -5.25
N THR A 649 8.90 -9.94 -6.52
CA THR A 649 9.62 -9.25 -7.61
C THR A 649 9.56 -7.73 -7.47
N GLN A 650 10.61 -7.02 -7.90
CA GLN A 650 10.66 -5.55 -7.85
C GLN A 650 9.49 -4.91 -8.60
N LEU A 651 9.13 -5.42 -9.78
CA LEU A 651 7.99 -4.91 -10.55
C LEU A 651 6.67 -5.03 -9.77
N SER A 652 6.43 -6.17 -9.12
CA SER A 652 5.19 -6.39 -8.36
C SER A 652 5.12 -5.50 -7.13
N GLN A 653 6.25 -5.26 -6.45
CA GLN A 653 6.35 -4.28 -5.38
C GLN A 653 6.00 -2.87 -5.88
N ILE A 654 6.57 -2.43 -7.01
CA ILE A 654 6.24 -1.12 -7.62
C ILE A 654 4.75 -1.01 -7.93
N VAL A 655 4.14 -2.04 -8.52
CA VAL A 655 2.70 -2.05 -8.83
C VAL A 655 1.87 -1.92 -7.56
N LYS A 656 2.19 -2.69 -6.50
CA LYS A 656 1.54 -2.60 -5.20
C LYS A 656 1.64 -1.19 -4.62
N LEU A 657 2.83 -0.57 -4.64
CA LEU A 657 3.03 0.78 -4.15
C LEU A 657 2.18 1.82 -4.90
N VAL A 658 2.07 1.72 -6.22
CA VAL A 658 1.22 2.61 -7.03
C VAL A 658 -0.28 2.35 -6.75
N GLN A 659 -0.67 1.10 -6.50
CA GLN A 659 -2.06 0.76 -6.17
C GLN A 659 -2.47 1.28 -4.78
N ASP A 660 -1.61 1.09 -3.77
CA ASP A 660 -1.79 1.65 -2.43
C ASP A 660 -1.88 3.19 -2.48
N ALA A 661 -1.15 3.80 -3.42
CA ALA A 661 -1.21 5.23 -3.68
C ALA A 661 -2.57 5.72 -4.19
N GLN A 662 -3.22 4.94 -5.05
CA GLN A 662 -4.48 5.30 -5.70
C GLN A 662 -5.71 4.95 -4.86
N THR A 663 -5.60 3.95 -3.99
CA THR A 663 -6.71 3.46 -3.16
C THR A 663 -6.88 4.26 -1.86
N THR A 664 -5.79 4.78 -1.29
CA THR A 664 -5.83 5.54 -0.04
C THR A 664 -6.29 6.98 -0.27
N ARG A 665 -7.37 7.37 0.42
CA ARG A 665 -7.96 8.72 0.27
C ARG A 665 -7.06 9.78 0.88
N ALA A 666 -6.84 10.87 0.15
CA ALA A 666 -6.12 12.03 0.65
C ALA A 666 -6.97 12.79 1.71
N PRO A 667 -6.38 13.30 2.81
CA PRO A 667 -7.11 14.07 3.82
C PRO A 667 -7.85 15.28 3.24
N ILE A 668 -7.25 15.99 2.27
CA ILE A 668 -7.92 17.08 1.53
C ILE A 668 -9.23 16.67 0.84
N GLN A 669 -9.41 15.39 0.48
CA GLN A 669 -10.68 14.87 -0.06
C GLN A 669 -11.80 14.90 1.00
N LYS A 670 -11.47 14.67 2.28
CA LYS A 670 -12.43 14.78 3.38
C LYS A 670 -12.99 16.20 3.49
N VAL A 671 -12.17 17.21 3.23
CA VAL A 671 -12.61 18.62 3.23
C VAL A 671 -13.63 18.87 2.13
N ALA A 672 -13.38 18.36 0.91
CA ALA A 672 -14.33 18.47 -0.21
C ALA A 672 -15.65 17.73 0.09
N ASP A 673 -15.58 16.52 0.66
CA ASP A 673 -16.74 15.71 1.04
C ASP A 673 -17.57 16.40 2.15
N THR A 674 -16.90 16.96 3.15
CA THR A 674 -17.54 17.71 4.25
C THR A 674 -18.23 18.97 3.73
N LEU A 675 -17.55 19.70 2.84
CA LEU A 675 -18.11 20.90 2.21
C LEU A 675 -19.35 20.54 1.38
N ALA A 676 -19.30 19.46 0.58
CA ALA A 676 -20.44 18.98 -0.19
C ALA A 676 -21.63 18.59 0.72
N GLY A 677 -21.37 17.94 1.87
CA GLY A 677 -22.37 17.55 2.85
C GLY A 677 -23.16 18.73 3.44
N TYR A 678 -22.49 19.86 3.71
CA TYR A 678 -23.16 21.11 4.14
C TYR A 678 -23.82 21.86 2.99
N PHE A 679 -23.25 21.77 1.79
CA PHE A 679 -23.69 22.54 0.63
C PHE A 679 -25.07 22.11 0.13
N VAL A 680 -25.33 20.80 0.04
CA VAL A 680 -26.62 20.25 -0.45
C VAL A 680 -27.84 20.74 0.35
N PRO A 681 -27.91 20.59 1.69
CA PRO A 681 -29.05 21.09 2.46
C PRO A 681 -29.18 22.61 2.41
N THR A 682 -28.06 23.33 2.36
CA THR A 682 -28.05 24.80 2.23
C THR A 682 -28.71 25.25 0.92
N ILE A 683 -28.42 24.57 -0.20
CA ILE A 683 -29.03 24.87 -1.51
C ILE A 683 -30.51 24.58 -1.51
N LEU A 684 -30.95 23.46 -0.94
CA LEU A 684 -32.37 23.13 -0.86
C LEU A 684 -33.13 24.19 -0.06
N LEU A 685 -32.56 24.64 1.07
CA LEU A 685 -33.11 25.74 1.85
C LEU A 685 -33.16 27.04 1.04
N LEU A 686 -32.08 27.40 0.34
CA LEU A 686 -32.03 28.59 -0.52
C LEU A 686 -33.03 28.51 -1.69
N GLY A 687 -33.24 27.34 -2.28
CA GLY A 687 -34.24 27.12 -3.33
C GLY A 687 -35.67 27.36 -2.81
N ILE A 688 -36.00 26.81 -1.65
CA ILE A 688 -37.30 27.04 -0.98
C ILE A 688 -37.47 28.53 -0.62
N LEU A 689 -36.44 29.16 -0.04
CA LEU A 689 -36.47 30.58 0.29
C LEU A 689 -36.64 31.46 -0.95
N THR A 690 -35.99 31.12 -2.06
CA THR A 690 -36.14 31.82 -3.34
C THR A 690 -37.56 31.67 -3.87
N PHE A 691 -38.12 30.46 -3.82
CA PHE A 691 -39.50 30.20 -4.24
C PHE A 691 -40.50 31.01 -3.42
N LEU A 692 -40.44 30.91 -2.08
CA LEU A 692 -41.37 31.61 -1.18
C LEU A 692 -41.19 33.12 -1.22
N GLY A 693 -39.93 33.59 -1.26
CA GLY A 693 -39.59 35.01 -1.29
C GLY A 693 -40.16 35.70 -2.54
N TRP A 694 -39.94 35.13 -3.73
CA TRP A 694 -40.50 35.67 -4.97
C TRP A 694 -42.01 35.49 -5.06
N LEU A 695 -42.56 34.42 -4.50
CA LEU A 695 -44.01 34.23 -4.43
C LEU A 695 -44.66 35.37 -3.63
N ILE A 696 -44.17 35.65 -2.42
CA ILE A 696 -44.68 36.75 -1.58
C ILE A 696 -44.46 38.11 -2.27
N LEU A 697 -43.24 38.36 -2.75
CA LEU A 697 -42.87 39.65 -3.34
C LEU A 697 -43.64 39.95 -4.64
N SER A 698 -43.90 38.93 -5.46
CA SER A 698 -44.68 39.08 -6.70
C SER A 698 -46.17 39.38 -6.45
N HIS A 699 -46.70 39.02 -5.28
CA HIS A 699 -48.06 39.36 -4.85
C HIS A 699 -48.13 40.67 -4.05
N ALA A 700 -47.07 41.05 -3.35
CA ALA A 700 -47.02 42.26 -2.51
C ALA A 700 -46.62 43.54 -3.26
N LEU A 701 -45.82 43.47 -4.34
CA LEU A 701 -45.38 44.64 -5.09
C LEU A 701 -46.44 45.12 -6.10
N SER A 702 -46.71 46.43 -6.11
CA SER A 702 -47.61 47.09 -7.08
C SER A 702 -47.06 47.10 -8.52
N HIS A 703 -45.74 47.08 -8.69
CA HIS A 703 -45.05 46.99 -9.98
C HIS A 703 -44.01 45.85 -9.96
N PRO A 704 -44.41 44.60 -10.28
CA PRO A 704 -43.46 43.51 -10.35
C PRO A 704 -42.55 43.63 -11.60
N PRO A 705 -41.36 42.99 -11.60
CA PRO A 705 -40.44 42.99 -12.75
C PRO A 705 -41.12 42.51 -14.04
N MET A 706 -40.68 43.00 -15.22
CA MET A 706 -41.32 42.75 -16.52
C MET A 706 -41.58 41.27 -16.85
N ILE A 707 -40.77 40.36 -16.31
CA ILE A 707 -40.91 38.90 -16.52
C ILE A 707 -42.21 38.38 -15.89
N PHE A 708 -42.65 38.96 -14.77
CA PHE A 708 -43.90 38.60 -14.08
C PHE A 708 -45.14 39.28 -14.68
N LEU A 709 -44.97 40.24 -15.60
CA LEU A 709 -46.06 40.95 -16.28
C LEU A 709 -46.46 40.31 -17.62
N LYS A 710 -45.64 39.41 -18.18
CA LYS A 710 -46.01 38.64 -19.37
C LYS A 710 -46.99 37.53 -18.97
N ASN A 711 -48.26 37.67 -19.36
CA ASN A 711 -49.33 36.68 -19.11
C ASN A 711 -49.24 35.41 -19.98
N THR A 712 -48.13 35.17 -20.67
CA THR A 712 -47.94 33.98 -21.49
C THR A 712 -47.39 32.84 -20.64
N SER A 713 -48.24 31.84 -20.40
CA SER A 713 -47.95 30.55 -19.75
C SER A 713 -47.83 30.60 -18.21
N GLY A 714 -48.76 30.00 -17.48
CA GLY A 714 -48.58 29.55 -16.09
C GLY A 714 -48.49 30.61 -14.95
N GLY A 715 -48.51 31.91 -15.24
CA GLY A 715 -48.59 32.99 -14.23
C GLY A 715 -47.35 33.17 -13.35
N LYS A 716 -47.48 33.98 -12.27
CA LYS A 716 -46.37 34.34 -11.35
C LYS A 716 -45.72 33.13 -10.68
N VAL A 717 -46.50 32.08 -10.41
CA VAL A 717 -46.04 30.84 -9.78
C VAL A 717 -45.04 30.09 -10.67
N MET A 718 -45.29 30.03 -11.98
CA MET A 718 -44.40 29.37 -12.93
C MET A 718 -42.99 29.97 -12.91
N ILE A 719 -42.89 31.30 -12.86
CA ILE A 719 -41.59 31.99 -12.82
C ILE A 719 -40.85 31.67 -11.51
N CYS A 720 -41.57 31.63 -10.38
CA CYS A 720 -40.99 31.24 -9.09
C CYS A 720 -40.45 29.81 -9.10
N VAL A 721 -41.19 28.85 -9.70
CA VAL A 721 -40.74 27.47 -9.87
C VAL A 721 -39.51 27.40 -10.77
N LYS A 722 -39.49 28.13 -11.89
CA LYS A 722 -38.32 28.20 -12.80
C LYS A 722 -37.07 28.73 -12.10
N LEU A 723 -37.20 29.77 -11.27
CA LEU A 723 -36.09 30.30 -10.47
C LEU A 723 -35.62 29.30 -9.42
N CYS A 724 -36.53 28.62 -8.73
CA CYS A 724 -36.21 27.57 -7.77
C CYS A 724 -35.41 26.42 -8.41
N ILE A 725 -35.89 25.90 -9.55
CA ILE A 725 -35.19 24.85 -10.31
C ILE A 725 -33.81 25.37 -10.75
N SER A 726 -33.71 26.63 -11.21
CA SER A 726 -32.44 27.24 -11.62
C SER A 726 -31.42 27.26 -10.48
N VAL A 727 -31.83 27.63 -9.25
CA VAL A 727 -30.96 27.61 -8.05
C VAL A 727 -30.50 26.19 -7.72
N ILE A 728 -31.42 25.23 -7.67
CA ILE A 728 -31.11 23.82 -7.34
C ILE A 728 -30.13 23.22 -8.35
N VAL A 729 -30.34 23.51 -9.64
CA VAL A 729 -29.52 23.00 -10.74
C VAL A 729 -28.16 23.67 -10.77
N PHE A 730 -28.11 25.00 -10.72
CA PHE A 730 -26.86 25.74 -10.82
C PHE A 730 -25.88 25.35 -9.72
N ALA A 731 -26.41 25.12 -8.52
CA ALA A 731 -25.61 24.85 -7.34
C ALA A 731 -25.13 23.40 -7.23
N CYS A 732 -25.22 22.55 -8.28
CA CYS A 732 -24.57 21.24 -8.22
C CYS A 732 -23.05 21.39 -7.96
N PRO A 733 -22.49 20.81 -6.88
CA PRO A 733 -21.05 20.83 -6.61
C PRO A 733 -20.27 19.80 -7.46
N CYS A 734 -20.73 19.54 -8.68
CA CYS A 734 -20.18 18.53 -9.59
C CYS A 734 -18.66 18.69 -9.81
N ALA A 735 -18.20 19.92 -10.02
CA ALA A 735 -16.78 20.24 -10.19
C ALA A 735 -15.96 20.10 -8.88
N LEU A 736 -16.60 20.28 -7.72
CA LEU A 736 -15.96 20.26 -6.40
C LEU A 736 -15.49 18.84 -6.02
N GLY A 737 -16.36 17.85 -6.20
CA GLY A 737 -16.06 16.44 -5.91
C GLY A 737 -15.04 15.82 -6.87
N LEU A 738 -14.90 16.40 -8.06
CA LEU A 738 -13.99 15.95 -9.12
C LEU A 738 -12.58 16.55 -9.04
N ALA A 739 -12.46 17.76 -8.49
CA ALA A 739 -11.23 18.55 -8.51
C ALA A 739 -10.04 17.82 -7.88
N THR A 740 -10.24 17.26 -6.70
CA THR A 740 -9.20 16.59 -5.92
C THR A 740 -8.79 15.24 -6.50
N PRO A 741 -9.70 14.26 -6.69
CA PRO A 741 -9.29 12.92 -7.13
C PRO A 741 -8.66 12.93 -8.52
N THR A 742 -9.14 13.77 -9.44
CA THR A 742 -8.57 13.85 -10.80
C THR A 742 -7.15 14.40 -10.79
N ALA A 743 -6.89 15.46 -10.01
CA ALA A 743 -5.57 16.06 -9.93
C ALA A 743 -4.55 15.16 -9.23
N VAL A 744 -4.94 14.48 -8.14
CA VAL A 744 -4.09 13.51 -7.45
C VAL A 744 -3.74 12.33 -8.37
N MET A 745 -4.73 11.79 -9.07
CA MET A 745 -4.55 10.63 -9.92
C MET A 745 -3.69 10.91 -11.17
N VAL A 746 -3.88 12.06 -11.82
CA VAL A 746 -3.00 12.49 -12.92
C VAL A 746 -1.61 12.82 -12.41
N GLY A 747 -1.51 13.52 -11.26
CA GLY A 747 -0.24 13.93 -10.68
C GLY A 747 0.64 12.77 -10.23
N THR A 748 0.07 11.76 -9.58
CA THR A 748 0.78 10.53 -9.18
C THR A 748 1.19 9.68 -10.40
N GLY A 749 0.36 9.62 -11.44
CA GLY A 749 0.74 8.99 -12.71
C GLY A 749 1.94 9.65 -13.38
N VAL A 750 1.95 10.99 -13.44
CA VAL A 750 3.10 11.76 -13.97
C VAL A 750 4.33 11.60 -13.08
N GLY A 751 4.15 11.54 -11.75
CA GLY A 751 5.23 11.23 -10.81
C GLY A 751 5.89 9.89 -11.13
N ALA A 752 5.08 8.83 -11.29
CA ALA A 752 5.56 7.50 -11.62
C ALA A 752 6.32 7.46 -12.96
N GLU A 753 5.82 8.14 -14.00
CA GLU A 753 6.53 8.28 -15.29
C GLU A 753 7.90 8.98 -15.16
N ASN A 754 8.07 9.84 -14.15
CA ASN A 754 9.34 10.51 -13.84
C ASN A 754 10.16 9.79 -12.77
N GLY A 755 9.80 8.56 -12.39
CA GLY A 755 10.50 7.76 -11.39
C GLY A 755 10.28 8.19 -9.94
N ILE A 756 9.17 8.89 -9.64
CA ILE A 756 8.79 9.33 -8.30
C ILE A 756 7.50 8.62 -7.88
N LEU A 757 7.59 7.64 -6.99
CA LEU A 757 6.46 6.89 -6.47
C LEU A 757 6.07 7.43 -5.10
N ILE A 758 4.79 7.71 -4.88
CA ILE A 758 4.29 8.28 -3.62
C ILE A 758 3.23 7.36 -3.07
N LYS A 759 3.44 6.80 -1.88
CA LYS A 759 2.55 5.86 -1.19
C LYS A 759 1.43 6.61 -0.47
N GLY A 760 0.40 6.90 -1.22
CA GLY A 760 -0.89 7.27 -0.66
C GLY A 760 -1.17 8.75 -0.59
N GLY A 761 -2.45 9.06 -0.39
CA GLY A 761 -2.94 10.44 -0.41
C GLY A 761 -2.48 11.29 0.78
N ALA A 762 -2.19 10.67 1.92
CA ALA A 762 -1.68 11.37 3.11
C ALA A 762 -0.21 11.77 2.97
N ALA A 763 0.63 10.86 2.49
CA ALA A 763 2.02 11.12 2.14
C ALA A 763 2.12 12.31 1.17
N LEU A 764 1.32 12.27 0.09
CA LEU A 764 1.26 13.34 -0.92
C LEU A 764 0.98 14.72 -0.31
N GLU A 765 0.13 14.81 0.70
CA GLU A 765 -0.20 16.06 1.39
C GLU A 765 0.94 16.52 2.30
N ARG A 766 1.48 15.62 3.13
CA ARG A 766 2.59 15.93 4.05
C ARG A 766 3.84 16.37 3.29
N THR A 767 4.14 15.78 2.13
CA THR A 767 5.27 16.21 1.28
C THR A 767 5.19 17.69 0.89
N THR A 768 3.97 18.25 0.76
CA THR A 768 3.84 19.69 0.44
C THR A 768 4.22 20.61 1.59
N GLN A 769 4.13 20.10 2.83
CA GLN A 769 4.35 20.83 4.07
C GLN A 769 5.79 20.70 4.59
N VAL A 770 6.63 19.86 3.96
CA VAL A 770 8.03 19.64 4.35
C VAL A 770 8.79 20.97 4.41
N THR A 771 9.42 21.20 5.57
CA THR A 771 10.24 22.38 5.87
C THR A 771 11.72 22.04 6.07
N LYS A 772 12.02 20.83 6.54
CA LYS A 772 13.39 20.33 6.74
C LYS A 772 13.57 18.95 6.12
N VAL A 773 14.67 18.75 5.39
CA VAL A 773 15.08 17.48 4.81
C VAL A 773 16.32 16.98 5.55
N VAL A 774 16.23 15.79 6.12
CA VAL A 774 17.34 15.08 6.78
C VAL A 774 17.85 14.04 5.78
N LEU A 775 19.12 14.12 5.42
CA LEU A 775 19.75 13.20 4.48
C LEU A 775 20.69 12.26 5.24
N ASP A 776 20.57 10.96 4.99
CA ASP A 776 21.64 10.03 5.31
C ASP A 776 22.85 10.30 4.40
N LYS A 777 24.05 10.02 4.92
CA LYS A 777 25.29 10.20 4.15
C LYS A 777 25.51 9.02 3.19
N THR A 778 25.54 7.79 3.72
CA THR A 778 26.10 6.64 3.03
C THR A 778 25.07 6.06 2.08
N GLY A 779 25.36 6.04 0.77
CA GLY A 779 24.45 5.50 -0.25
C GLY A 779 23.36 6.49 -0.70
N THR A 780 23.09 7.51 0.11
CA THR A 780 22.23 8.66 -0.25
C THR A 780 23.03 9.82 -0.84
N ILE A 781 23.87 10.53 -0.07
CA ILE A 781 24.73 11.62 -0.57
C ILE A 781 25.95 11.08 -1.30
N THR A 782 26.50 9.99 -0.79
CA THR A 782 27.66 9.31 -1.37
C THR A 782 27.24 8.07 -2.16
N ARG A 783 28.14 7.54 -3.00
CA ARG A 783 27.88 6.32 -3.77
C ARG A 783 27.89 5.06 -2.89
N GLY A 784 28.37 5.15 -1.65
CA GLY A 784 28.51 4.00 -0.75
C GLY A 784 29.63 3.05 -1.18
N LYS A 785 30.52 3.49 -2.07
CA LYS A 785 31.66 2.74 -2.58
C LYS A 785 32.93 3.41 -2.09
N MET A 786 33.64 2.71 -1.21
CA MET A 786 34.92 3.17 -0.69
C MET A 786 35.99 3.00 -1.77
N GLU A 787 36.82 4.01 -1.96
CA GLU A 787 38.00 3.97 -2.83
C GLU A 787 39.23 4.45 -2.06
N VAL A 788 40.40 3.92 -2.38
CA VAL A 788 41.66 4.42 -1.80
C VAL A 788 42.01 5.73 -2.50
N ALA A 789 41.85 6.85 -1.78
CA ALA A 789 42.17 8.18 -2.29
C ALA A 789 43.67 8.46 -2.30
N LYS A 790 44.39 7.98 -1.27
CA LYS A 790 45.82 8.21 -1.12
C LYS A 790 46.46 7.12 -0.27
N SER A 791 47.70 6.75 -0.60
CA SER A 791 48.53 5.83 0.19
C SER A 791 49.81 6.54 0.63
N GLY A 792 50.16 6.41 1.91
CA GLY A 792 51.44 6.89 2.46
C GLY A 792 52.29 5.70 2.91
N LEU A 793 53.28 5.32 2.09
CA LEU A 793 54.22 4.23 2.40
C LEU A 793 55.49 4.75 3.08
N VAL A 794 56.05 3.95 3.99
CA VAL A 794 57.31 4.24 4.70
C VAL A 794 58.45 3.45 4.06
N PHE A 795 59.68 3.98 4.11
CA PHE A 795 60.89 3.26 3.70
C PHE A 795 61.02 1.94 4.48
N PRO A 796 61.33 0.78 3.84
CA PRO A 796 61.85 0.58 2.48
C PRO A 796 60.79 0.44 1.36
N TRP A 797 59.50 0.36 1.68
CA TRP A 797 58.42 0.01 0.73
C TRP A 797 58.14 1.05 -0.36
N ASN A 798 58.67 2.27 -0.21
CA ASN A 798 58.55 3.37 -1.16
C ASN A 798 59.81 3.57 -2.03
N ASP A 799 60.84 2.73 -1.88
CA ASP A 799 62.15 2.95 -2.52
C ASP A 799 62.19 2.47 -3.99
N ASN A 800 61.45 1.39 -4.32
CA ASN A 800 61.39 0.82 -5.66
C ASN A 800 59.95 0.40 -6.03
N VAL A 801 59.58 0.57 -7.31
CA VAL A 801 58.25 0.18 -7.85
C VAL A 801 57.94 -1.30 -7.59
N SER A 802 58.97 -2.17 -7.64
CA SER A 802 58.81 -3.60 -7.34
C SER A 802 58.43 -3.84 -5.87
N GLN A 803 59.02 -3.11 -4.91
CA GLN A 803 58.65 -3.24 -3.50
C GLN A 803 57.27 -2.67 -3.20
N THR A 804 56.88 -1.57 -3.85
CA THR A 804 55.53 -1.02 -3.75
C THR A 804 54.48 -2.01 -4.25
N LYS A 805 54.76 -2.72 -5.36
CA LYS A 805 53.89 -3.80 -5.85
C LYS A 805 53.80 -4.98 -4.89
N VAL A 806 54.91 -5.38 -4.28
CA VAL A 806 54.91 -6.46 -3.27
C VAL A 806 54.11 -6.06 -2.03
N TRP A 807 54.22 -4.79 -1.60
CA TRP A 807 53.41 -4.26 -0.51
C TRP A 807 51.92 -4.31 -0.84
N TRP A 808 51.51 -3.79 -2.00
CA TRP A 808 50.11 -3.84 -2.45
C TRP A 808 49.60 -5.27 -2.62
N ALA A 809 50.43 -6.19 -3.14
CA ALA A 809 50.08 -7.60 -3.25
C ALA A 809 49.87 -8.25 -1.88
N ALA A 810 50.74 -7.98 -0.90
CA ALA A 810 50.61 -8.52 0.46
C ALA A 810 49.35 -7.98 1.16
N VAL A 811 49.11 -6.67 1.09
CA VAL A 811 47.93 -6.03 1.71
C VAL A 811 46.64 -6.45 1.00
N GLY A 812 46.63 -6.52 -0.32
CA GLY A 812 45.49 -7.00 -1.10
C GLY A 812 45.16 -8.47 -0.84
N LEU A 813 46.18 -9.33 -0.72
CA LEU A 813 46.00 -10.74 -0.33
C LEU A 813 45.39 -10.85 1.08
N ALA A 814 45.86 -10.05 2.04
CA ALA A 814 45.33 -10.06 3.40
C ALA A 814 43.84 -9.68 3.44
N GLU A 815 43.43 -8.71 2.62
CA GLU A 815 42.03 -8.26 2.50
C GLU A 815 41.17 -9.10 1.54
N MET A 816 41.76 -10.08 0.83
CA MET A 816 41.01 -10.93 -0.13
C MET A 816 39.94 -11.77 0.57
N GLY A 817 40.14 -12.14 1.84
CA GLY A 817 39.16 -12.84 2.67
C GLY A 817 38.15 -11.93 3.39
N SER A 818 38.23 -10.61 3.19
CA SER A 818 37.42 -9.62 3.90
C SER A 818 36.22 -9.20 3.04
N GLU A 819 35.00 -9.47 3.54
CA GLU A 819 33.77 -9.00 2.90
C GLU A 819 33.44 -7.54 3.22
N HIS A 820 34.22 -6.91 4.11
CA HIS A 820 33.99 -5.52 4.51
C HIS A 820 34.21 -4.57 3.32
N PRO A 821 33.39 -3.51 3.15
CA PRO A 821 33.55 -2.53 2.05
C PRO A 821 34.95 -1.93 1.93
N ILE A 822 35.62 -1.77 3.08
CA ILE A 822 37.02 -1.36 3.21
C ILE A 822 37.96 -2.38 2.55
N GLY A 823 37.82 -3.66 2.87
CA GLY A 823 38.69 -4.72 2.32
C GLY A 823 38.54 -4.82 0.80
N ARG A 824 37.30 -4.73 0.30
CA ARG A 824 37.02 -4.66 -1.14
C ARG A 824 37.69 -3.47 -1.83
N ALA A 825 37.66 -2.29 -1.20
CA ALA A 825 38.31 -1.10 -1.74
C ALA A 825 39.84 -1.24 -1.81
N ILE A 826 40.45 -1.80 -0.76
CA ILE A 826 41.89 -2.06 -0.71
C ILE A 826 42.28 -3.12 -1.73
N LEU A 827 41.50 -4.20 -1.87
CA LEU A 827 41.72 -5.25 -2.86
C LEU A 827 41.64 -4.69 -4.28
N ALA A 828 40.64 -3.84 -4.59
CA ALA A 828 40.51 -3.20 -5.88
C ALA A 828 41.70 -2.29 -6.20
N ALA A 829 42.15 -1.48 -5.23
CA ALA A 829 43.34 -0.64 -5.37
C ALA A 829 44.62 -1.48 -5.56
N ALA A 830 44.76 -2.58 -4.80
CA ALA A 830 45.89 -3.49 -4.93
C ALA A 830 45.95 -4.15 -6.32
N LYS A 831 44.81 -4.60 -6.88
CA LYS A 831 44.75 -5.15 -8.24
C LYS A 831 45.20 -4.13 -9.28
N ALA A 832 44.75 -2.89 -9.17
CA ALA A 832 45.12 -1.80 -10.08
C ALA A 832 46.63 -1.50 -10.04
N GLU A 833 47.23 -1.41 -8.85
CA GLU A 833 48.66 -1.12 -8.66
C GLU A 833 49.57 -2.30 -9.05
N VAL A 834 49.12 -3.53 -8.85
CA VAL A 834 49.84 -4.74 -9.27
C VAL A 834 49.79 -4.90 -10.80
N GLY A 835 48.74 -4.41 -11.46
CA GLY A 835 48.55 -4.43 -12.91
C GLY A 835 47.61 -5.55 -13.40
N ILE A 836 46.72 -6.03 -12.54
CA ILE A 836 45.70 -7.03 -12.85
C ILE A 836 44.45 -6.28 -13.33
N LEU A 837 44.15 -6.35 -14.63
CA LEU A 837 43.05 -5.60 -15.27
C LEU A 837 41.68 -6.30 -15.15
N GLU A 838 41.66 -7.59 -14.80
CA GLU A 838 40.43 -8.36 -14.64
C GLU A 838 39.86 -8.20 -13.22
N ALA A 839 38.60 -7.77 -13.11
CA ALA A 839 37.96 -7.47 -11.83
C ALA A 839 37.84 -8.69 -10.90
N GLU A 840 37.72 -9.90 -11.46
CA GLU A 840 37.55 -11.16 -10.71
C GLU A 840 38.85 -11.94 -10.50
N ALA A 841 39.94 -11.62 -11.22
CA ALA A 841 41.20 -12.34 -11.07
C ALA A 841 41.76 -12.16 -9.64
N ALA A 842 42.09 -13.27 -8.98
CA ALA A 842 42.69 -13.27 -7.66
C ALA A 842 44.13 -12.75 -7.73
N ILE A 843 44.59 -12.06 -6.67
CA ILE A 843 46.01 -11.72 -6.56
C ILE A 843 46.77 -13.05 -6.38
N PRO A 844 47.81 -13.33 -7.18
CA PRO A 844 48.51 -14.61 -7.10
C PRO A 844 49.29 -14.69 -5.79
N GLY A 845 48.93 -15.66 -4.94
CA GLY A 845 49.53 -15.88 -3.62
C GLY A 845 48.68 -16.81 -2.76
N SER A 846 49.11 -17.04 -1.52
CA SER A 846 48.34 -17.78 -0.52
C SER A 846 48.15 -16.97 0.77
N VAL A 847 47.03 -17.20 1.44
CA VAL A 847 46.67 -16.56 2.72
C VAL A 847 46.50 -17.66 3.76
N ASN A 848 47.22 -17.56 4.86
CA ASN A 848 47.16 -18.46 6.01
C ASN A 848 46.80 -17.65 7.27
N ASP A 849 46.08 -18.27 8.22
CA ASP A 849 45.71 -17.67 9.51
C ASP A 849 45.05 -16.27 9.42
N PHE A 850 44.02 -16.13 8.58
CA PHE A 850 43.21 -14.91 8.55
C PHE A 850 42.36 -14.78 9.83
N LYS A 851 42.54 -13.69 10.56
CA LYS A 851 41.77 -13.36 11.76
C LYS A 851 41.21 -11.94 11.67
N LEU A 852 39.88 -11.84 11.66
CA LEU A 852 39.15 -10.57 11.68
C LEU A 852 38.79 -10.18 13.12
N THR A 853 39.10 -8.95 13.52
CA THR A 853 38.61 -8.36 14.78
C THR A 853 37.66 -7.22 14.45
N VAL A 854 36.36 -7.45 14.66
CA VAL A 854 35.28 -6.52 14.31
C VAL A 854 35.52 -5.14 14.94
N GLY A 855 35.42 -4.08 14.14
CA GLY A 855 35.62 -2.69 14.57
C GLY A 855 37.09 -2.28 14.80
N LYS A 856 38.06 -3.20 14.60
CA LYS A 856 39.49 -2.94 14.81
C LYS A 856 40.33 -3.13 13.53
N GLY A 857 40.36 -4.34 12.97
CA GLY A 857 41.24 -4.67 11.84
C GLY A 857 41.38 -6.16 11.55
N ILE A 858 42.31 -6.50 10.66
CA ILE A 858 42.67 -7.85 10.23
C ILE A 858 44.12 -8.20 10.58
N ASP A 859 44.36 -9.46 10.94
CA ASP A 859 45.70 -10.10 11.06
C ASP A 859 45.73 -11.29 10.11
N ALA A 860 46.71 -11.35 9.21
CA ALA A 860 46.83 -12.43 8.25
C ALA A 860 48.30 -12.70 7.89
N ILE A 861 48.64 -13.96 7.62
CA ILE A 861 49.94 -14.35 7.08
C ILE A 861 49.78 -14.58 5.58
N VAL A 862 50.49 -13.82 4.76
CA VAL A 862 50.34 -13.84 3.30
C VAL A 862 51.66 -14.20 2.62
N GLU A 863 51.55 -14.93 1.52
CA GLU A 863 52.68 -15.34 0.67
C GLU A 863 52.40 -14.89 -0.77
N PRO A 864 52.82 -13.68 -1.18
CA PRO A 864 52.60 -13.16 -2.52
C PRO A 864 53.51 -13.83 -3.54
N ALA A 865 52.97 -14.26 -4.69
CA ALA A 865 53.70 -14.96 -5.74
C ALA A 865 54.38 -14.03 -6.77
N LEU A 866 54.45 -12.71 -6.50
CA LEU A 866 55.06 -11.71 -7.37
C LEU A 866 56.58 -11.58 -7.24
N SER A 867 57.14 -12.00 -6.11
CA SER A 867 58.59 -12.04 -5.88
C SER A 867 59.13 -13.41 -6.30
N GLY A 868 60.29 -13.45 -6.97
CA GLY A 868 60.98 -14.70 -7.28
C GLY A 868 61.39 -15.52 -6.04
N ASP A 869 61.25 -14.92 -4.84
CA ASP A 869 61.42 -15.53 -3.53
C ASP A 869 60.04 -15.63 -2.83
N ARG A 870 59.68 -16.82 -2.36
CA ARG A 870 58.41 -17.09 -1.64
C ARG A 870 58.53 -16.67 -0.17
N THR A 871 58.56 -15.38 0.09
CA THR A 871 58.61 -14.82 1.44
C THR A 871 57.21 -14.72 2.04
N ARG A 872 57.09 -15.16 3.30
CA ARG A 872 55.87 -15.00 4.10
C ARG A 872 55.93 -13.68 4.85
N TYR A 873 54.84 -12.93 4.79
CA TYR A 873 54.67 -11.66 5.50
C TYR A 873 53.50 -11.77 6.48
N ARG A 874 53.68 -11.29 7.71
CA ARG A 874 52.55 -11.09 8.63
C ARG A 874 52.02 -9.68 8.46
N VAL A 875 50.79 -9.54 7.96
CA VAL A 875 50.13 -8.26 7.68
C VAL A 875 49.08 -7.98 8.75
N LEU A 876 49.21 -6.82 9.40
CA LEU A 876 48.22 -6.24 10.31
C LEU A 876 47.67 -4.97 9.66
N ALA A 877 46.36 -4.92 9.39
CA ALA A 877 45.72 -3.73 8.83
C ALA A 877 44.52 -3.32 9.69
N GLY A 878 44.49 -2.07 10.18
CA GLY A 878 43.42 -1.63 11.07
C GLY A 878 43.59 -0.20 11.60
N ASN A 879 42.85 0.11 12.66
CA ASN A 879 42.99 1.37 13.38
C ASN A 879 44.26 1.40 14.26
N VAL A 880 44.60 2.58 14.80
CA VAL A 880 45.82 2.75 15.63
C VAL A 880 45.79 1.84 16.85
N THR A 881 44.64 1.73 17.53
CA THR A 881 44.49 0.89 18.73
C THR A 881 44.72 -0.59 18.43
N PHE A 882 44.33 -1.08 17.26
CA PHE A 882 44.58 -2.46 16.82
C PHE A 882 46.06 -2.75 16.63
N LEU A 883 46.81 -1.80 16.04
CA LEU A 883 48.26 -1.96 15.85
C LEU A 883 49.01 -1.92 17.20
N GLU A 884 48.62 -1.01 18.09
CA GLU A 884 49.21 -0.89 19.44
C GLU A 884 48.95 -2.15 20.29
N GLU A 885 47.73 -2.71 20.24
CA GLU A 885 47.38 -3.97 20.94
C GLU A 885 48.20 -5.17 20.44
N ASN A 886 48.65 -5.14 19.18
CA ASN A 886 49.52 -6.17 18.59
C ASN A 886 51.02 -5.84 18.69
N GLY A 887 51.39 -4.84 19.51
CA GLY A 887 52.78 -4.50 19.82
C GLY A 887 53.49 -3.71 18.72
N VAL A 888 52.77 -3.02 17.83
CA VAL A 888 53.34 -2.17 16.78
C VAL A 888 53.26 -0.69 17.20
N GLU A 889 54.42 -0.03 17.30
CA GLU A 889 54.46 1.42 17.54
C GLU A 889 54.16 2.20 16.25
N VAL A 890 53.08 2.98 16.25
CA VAL A 890 52.71 3.88 15.15
C VAL A 890 53.34 5.27 15.38
N PRO A 891 54.16 5.79 14.46
CA PRO A 891 54.77 7.11 14.61
C PRO A 891 53.72 8.22 14.71
N LYS A 892 53.86 9.12 15.69
CA LYS A 892 52.96 10.28 15.87
C LYS A 892 52.93 11.20 14.63
N ASP A 893 54.07 11.34 13.95
CA ASP A 893 54.17 12.08 12.69
C ASP A 893 53.31 11.46 11.57
N ALA A 894 53.11 10.14 11.57
CA ALA A 894 52.27 9.46 10.60
C ALA A 894 50.77 9.67 10.87
N VAL A 895 50.39 9.74 12.15
CA VAL A 895 49.01 10.09 12.56
C VAL A 895 48.71 11.55 12.19
N GLU A 896 49.64 12.47 12.50
CA GLU A 896 49.50 13.88 12.09
C GLU A 896 49.51 14.06 10.57
N ALA A 897 50.34 13.31 9.83
CA ALA A 897 50.36 13.37 8.36
C ALA A 897 49.02 12.89 7.76
N ALA A 898 48.43 11.84 8.32
CA ALA A 898 47.13 11.34 7.93
C ALA A 898 45.99 12.34 8.25
N GLU A 899 46.08 13.07 9.37
CA GLU A 899 45.16 14.17 9.71
C GLU A 899 45.37 15.42 8.85
N ARG A 900 46.61 15.72 8.43
CA ARG A 900 46.92 16.81 7.49
C ARG A 900 46.43 16.53 6.07
N ILE A 901 46.43 15.27 5.63
CA ILE A 901 45.80 14.88 4.36
C ILE A 901 44.29 15.14 4.43
N ASN A 902 43.65 14.75 5.54
CA ASN A 902 42.25 15.04 5.81
C ASN A 902 41.89 16.54 5.77
N SER A 903 42.83 17.42 6.14
CA SER A 903 42.61 18.88 6.13
C SER A 903 43.09 19.61 4.87
N SER A 904 44.02 19.05 4.09
CA SER A 904 44.61 19.67 2.88
C SER A 904 43.80 19.45 1.59
N VAL A 905 42.84 18.52 1.58
CA VAL A 905 41.86 18.34 0.49
C VAL A 905 40.97 19.59 0.30
N LYS A 906 41.03 20.57 1.22
CA LYS A 906 40.39 21.89 1.11
C LYS A 906 40.79 22.73 -0.11
N SER A 907 41.87 22.43 -0.86
CA SER A 907 42.42 23.38 -1.86
C SER A 907 42.71 22.84 -3.27
N SER A 908 42.64 21.53 -3.54
CA SER A 908 43.04 20.99 -4.85
C SER A 908 41.85 20.73 -5.78
N ARG A 909 41.78 21.53 -6.85
CA ARG A 909 40.80 21.53 -7.95
C ARG A 909 40.98 20.32 -8.91
N ALA A 910 41.08 19.10 -8.38
CA ALA A 910 41.23 17.87 -9.16
C ALA A 910 39.89 17.12 -9.30
N LYS A 911 39.73 16.39 -10.41
CA LYS A 911 38.48 15.88 -11.02
C LYS A 911 37.56 14.95 -10.19
N ALA A 912 37.89 14.62 -8.94
CA ALA A 912 37.02 13.84 -8.05
C ALA A 912 37.07 14.43 -6.63
N VAL A 913 35.90 14.81 -6.11
CA VAL A 913 35.74 15.48 -4.81
C VAL A 913 35.46 14.41 -3.74
N THR A 914 36.40 14.20 -2.82
CA THR A 914 36.39 13.09 -1.86
C THR A 914 35.74 13.46 -0.51
N ALA A 915 34.97 12.52 0.06
CA ALA A 915 34.06 12.71 1.21
C ALA A 915 34.73 12.75 2.61
N GLY A 916 35.98 13.20 2.72
CA GLY A 916 36.82 12.97 3.91
C GLY A 916 37.40 11.55 3.94
N THR A 917 38.54 11.34 4.60
CA THR A 917 39.27 10.06 4.51
C THR A 917 39.26 9.27 5.82
N THR A 918 38.80 8.02 5.75
CA THR A 918 39.02 6.97 6.75
C THR A 918 40.44 6.46 6.62
N ASN A 919 41.22 6.57 7.68
CA ASN A 919 42.63 6.19 7.67
C ASN A 919 42.81 4.79 8.26
N ILE A 920 43.51 3.93 7.53
CA ILE A 920 43.86 2.58 7.93
C ILE A 920 45.37 2.47 7.97
N PHE A 921 45.89 1.98 9.08
CA PHE A 921 47.31 1.80 9.30
C PHE A 921 47.67 0.35 9.05
N VAL A 922 48.80 0.13 8.38
CA VAL A 922 49.26 -1.19 7.96
C VAL A 922 50.65 -1.44 8.53
N ALA A 923 50.82 -2.59 9.17
CA ALA A 923 52.09 -3.09 9.64
C ALA A 923 52.43 -4.43 8.99
N ILE A 924 53.71 -4.60 8.62
CA ILE A 924 54.23 -5.84 8.06
C ILE A 924 55.36 -6.32 8.96
N ASP A 925 55.31 -7.59 9.37
CA ASP A 925 56.28 -8.26 10.25
C ASP A 925 56.55 -7.48 11.56
N GLY A 926 55.47 -6.95 12.15
CA GLY A 926 55.53 -6.21 13.41
C GLY A 926 56.10 -4.79 13.32
N LYS A 927 56.34 -4.28 12.09
CA LYS A 927 56.80 -2.91 11.85
C LYS A 927 55.78 -2.12 11.07
N TYR A 928 55.58 -0.86 11.44
CA TYR A 928 54.73 0.06 10.69
C TYR A 928 55.24 0.23 9.25
N SER A 929 54.38 -0.03 8.26
CA SER A 929 54.74 -0.06 6.84
C SER A 929 54.13 1.10 6.05
N GLY A 930 52.98 1.61 6.47
CA GLY A 930 52.28 2.71 5.83
C GLY A 930 50.84 2.87 6.29
N HIS A 931 50.13 3.82 5.67
CA HIS A 931 48.71 4.03 5.87
C HIS A 931 47.97 4.25 4.55
N LEU A 932 46.70 3.87 4.53
CA LEU A 932 45.76 4.02 3.44
C LEU A 932 44.65 5.00 3.86
N CYS A 933 44.43 6.01 3.03
CA CYS A 933 43.33 6.96 3.18
C CYS A 933 42.22 6.53 2.22
N LEU A 934 41.14 5.97 2.76
CA LEU A 934 39.96 5.61 2.01
C LEU A 934 38.97 6.75 2.05
N SER A 935 38.33 7.08 0.94
CA SER A 935 37.21 8.02 0.93
C SER A 935 36.04 7.42 0.18
N ASP A 936 34.84 7.78 0.62
CA ASP A 936 33.65 7.60 -0.21
C ASP A 936 33.60 8.71 -1.27
N THR A 937 32.98 8.41 -2.40
CA THR A 937 32.78 9.37 -3.49
C THR A 937 31.40 10.00 -3.36
N ILE A 938 31.33 11.33 -3.44
CA ILE A 938 30.06 12.05 -3.41
C ILE A 938 29.33 11.80 -4.74
N LYS A 939 28.02 11.57 -4.71
CA LYS A 939 27.22 11.43 -5.94
C LYS A 939 27.24 12.72 -6.76
N ASP A 940 27.27 12.56 -8.07
CA ASP A 940 27.19 13.69 -8.99
C ASP A 940 25.85 14.42 -8.77
N GLY A 941 25.89 15.75 -8.66
CA GLY A 941 24.70 16.57 -8.40
C GLY A 941 24.25 16.69 -6.94
N ALA A 942 24.88 16.00 -5.97
CA ALA A 942 24.49 16.10 -4.55
C ALA A 942 24.55 17.56 -4.02
N ALA A 943 25.60 18.31 -4.36
CA ALA A 943 25.72 19.73 -4.01
C ALA A 943 24.63 20.59 -4.69
N GLY A 944 24.30 20.28 -5.94
CA GLY A 944 23.22 20.92 -6.68
C GLY A 944 21.86 20.73 -6.00
N VAL A 945 21.60 19.54 -5.48
CA VAL A 945 20.34 19.22 -4.78
C VAL A 945 20.19 20.03 -3.51
N ILE A 946 21.23 20.14 -2.68
CA ILE A 946 21.17 20.97 -1.46
C ILE A 946 20.97 22.44 -1.81
N SER A 947 21.66 22.94 -2.84
CA SER A 947 21.45 24.31 -3.34
C SER A 947 20.00 24.56 -3.79
N VAL A 948 19.42 23.61 -4.54
CA VAL A 948 18.02 23.67 -4.98
C VAL A 948 17.07 23.63 -3.79
N LEU A 949 17.29 22.75 -2.81
CA LEU A 949 16.46 22.67 -1.59
C LEU A 949 16.50 23.99 -0.81
N HIS A 950 17.68 24.60 -0.64
CA HIS A 950 17.82 25.91 -0.01
C HIS A 950 17.10 27.01 -0.81
N SER A 951 17.17 26.99 -2.14
CA SER A 951 16.45 27.93 -3.00
C SER A 951 14.92 27.78 -2.91
N MET A 952 14.43 26.57 -2.58
CA MET A 952 13.03 26.29 -2.30
C MET A 952 12.60 26.68 -0.88
N GLY A 953 13.52 27.21 -0.06
CA GLY A 953 13.30 27.59 1.33
C GLY A 953 13.27 26.40 2.30
N ILE A 954 13.84 25.26 1.93
CA ILE A 954 13.86 24.03 2.72
C ILE A 954 15.23 23.91 3.42
N LYS A 955 15.23 23.68 4.74
CA LYS A 955 16.46 23.46 5.51
C LYS A 955 16.97 22.05 5.29
N THR A 956 18.28 21.83 5.37
CA THR A 956 18.88 20.51 5.17
C THR A 956 19.77 20.14 6.36
N ALA A 957 19.64 18.91 6.85
CA ALA A 957 20.52 18.35 7.87
C ALA A 957 21.13 17.04 7.38
N MET A 958 22.33 16.70 7.85
CA MET A 958 22.99 15.44 7.55
C MET A 958 23.09 14.61 8.83
N VAL A 959 22.64 13.36 8.77
CA VAL A 959 22.76 12.40 9.88
C VAL A 959 23.57 11.22 9.40
N THR A 960 24.58 10.80 10.15
CA THR A 960 25.45 9.68 9.75
C THR A 960 26.04 8.94 10.95
N GLY A 961 26.33 7.65 10.74
CA GLY A 961 27.11 6.83 11.68
C GLY A 961 28.62 7.11 11.61
N ASP A 962 29.09 7.84 10.60
CA ASP A 962 30.50 8.16 10.41
C ASP A 962 31.05 9.11 11.48
N GLN A 963 32.38 9.14 11.63
CA GLN A 963 33.05 10.07 12.54
C GLN A 963 32.84 11.53 12.12
N ARG A 964 32.78 12.41 13.14
CA ARG A 964 32.50 13.85 12.97
C ARG A 964 33.41 14.58 11.97
N PRO A 965 34.74 14.34 11.92
CA PRO A 965 35.61 15.00 10.93
C PRO A 965 35.22 14.68 9.48
N THR A 966 34.88 13.42 9.20
CA THR A 966 34.43 12.96 7.87
C THR A 966 33.09 13.60 7.51
N ALA A 967 32.12 13.55 8.42
CA ALA A 967 30.79 14.14 8.20
C ALA A 967 30.86 15.65 7.91
N LEU A 968 31.71 16.39 8.64
CA LEU A 968 31.91 17.83 8.42
C LEU A 968 32.60 18.12 7.07
N ALA A 969 33.50 17.25 6.62
CA ALA A 969 34.13 17.38 5.31
C ALA A 969 33.10 17.20 4.18
N VAL A 970 32.23 16.18 4.26
CA VAL A 970 31.13 15.99 3.30
C VAL A 970 30.17 17.17 3.33
N ALA A 971 29.74 17.58 4.52
CA ALA A 971 28.80 18.69 4.68
C ALA A 971 29.32 19.98 4.06
N ALA A 972 30.61 20.30 4.24
CA ALA A 972 31.23 21.48 3.64
C ALA A 972 31.26 21.43 2.11
N LEU A 973 31.43 20.25 1.51
CA LEU A 973 31.47 20.06 0.06
C LEU A 973 30.09 20.15 -0.59
N VAL A 974 29.05 19.69 0.11
CA VAL A 974 27.67 19.68 -0.38
C VAL A 974 26.93 20.99 -0.01
N GLY A 975 27.45 21.76 0.96
CA GLY A 975 26.89 23.07 1.36
C GLY A 975 25.94 23.01 2.56
N ILE A 976 26.08 22.02 3.44
CA ILE A 976 25.30 21.89 4.69
C ILE A 976 26.06 22.57 5.84
N SER A 977 25.34 23.38 6.64
CA SER A 977 25.91 24.10 7.78
C SER A 977 26.46 23.14 8.85
N PRO A 978 27.62 23.43 9.48
CA PRO A 978 28.22 22.55 10.49
C PRO A 978 27.35 22.28 11.73
N GLU A 979 26.37 23.14 11.99
CA GLU A 979 25.41 23.04 13.09
C GLU A 979 24.29 22.00 12.82
N ASP A 980 24.01 21.70 11.56
CA ASP A 980 23.00 20.73 11.12
C ASP A 980 23.64 19.37 10.71
N VAL A 981 24.83 19.06 11.26
CA VAL A 981 25.56 17.80 11.00
C VAL A 981 25.63 16.96 12.28
N PHE A 982 25.02 15.77 12.23
CA PHE A 982 24.99 14.82 13.33
C PHE A 982 25.75 13.56 12.91
N ALA A 983 26.87 13.30 13.60
CA ALA A 983 27.83 12.25 13.26
C ALA A 983 28.01 11.27 14.42
N GLY A 984 28.42 10.03 14.14
CA GLY A 984 28.56 8.96 15.13
C GLY A 984 27.22 8.46 15.68
N VAL A 985 26.15 8.58 14.89
CA VAL A 985 24.77 8.34 15.32
C VAL A 985 24.38 6.89 15.05
N SER A 986 23.87 6.18 16.08
CA SER A 986 23.28 4.83 15.92
C SER A 986 21.87 4.89 15.30
N PRO A 987 21.33 3.80 14.72
CA PRO A 987 19.98 3.78 14.14
C PRO A 987 18.89 4.33 15.06
N ASP A 988 18.88 3.92 16.34
CA ASP A 988 17.91 4.40 17.34
C ASP A 988 18.07 5.91 17.61
N GLN A 989 19.31 6.40 17.62
CA GLN A 989 19.57 7.84 17.79
C GLN A 989 19.14 8.64 16.56
N LYS A 990 19.16 8.08 15.35
CA LYS A 990 18.62 8.76 14.15
C LYS A 990 17.14 9.06 14.33
N GLN A 991 16.38 8.11 14.87
CA GLN A 991 14.96 8.30 15.17
C GLN A 991 14.73 9.42 16.18
N VAL A 992 15.50 9.46 17.26
CA VAL A 992 15.41 10.51 18.28
C VAL A 992 15.72 11.90 17.69
N ILE A 993 16.69 12.00 16.79
CA ILE A 993 17.02 13.27 16.11
C ILE A 993 15.87 13.74 15.22
N VAL A 994 15.23 12.82 14.48
CA VAL A 994 14.04 13.14 13.68
C VAL A 994 12.91 13.65 14.58
N GLN A 995 12.63 12.99 15.70
CA GLN A 995 11.64 13.44 16.67
C GLN A 995 12.00 14.79 17.30
N GLN A 996 13.29 15.05 17.55
CA GLN A 996 13.74 16.33 18.07
C GLN A 996 13.42 17.48 17.10
N PHE A 997 13.58 17.27 15.79
CA PHE A 997 13.20 18.26 14.78
C PHE A 997 11.68 18.41 14.67
N GLN A 998 10.92 17.32 14.75
CA GLN A 998 9.45 17.38 14.78
C GLN A 998 8.94 18.17 15.99
N ASN A 999 9.53 17.97 17.17
CA ASN A 999 9.20 18.72 18.39
C ASN A 999 9.56 20.21 18.30
N GLN A 1000 10.45 20.61 17.40
CA GLN A 1000 10.73 22.01 17.09
C GLN A 1000 9.69 22.65 16.15
N GLY A 1001 8.68 21.89 15.73
CA GLY A 1001 7.63 22.31 14.80
C GLY A 1001 8.05 22.25 13.33
N GLU A 1002 9.18 21.60 13.01
CA GLU A 1002 9.58 21.34 11.63
C GLU A 1002 8.83 20.11 11.10
N VAL A 1003 8.42 20.14 9.83
CA VAL A 1003 7.90 18.95 9.13
C VAL A 1003 9.09 18.29 8.44
N VAL A 1004 9.44 17.10 8.92
CA VAL A 1004 10.71 16.45 8.62
C VAL A 1004 10.52 15.41 7.52
N ALA A 1005 11.26 15.57 6.43
CA ALA A 1005 11.46 14.52 5.45
C ALA A 1005 12.80 13.83 5.69
N MET A 1006 12.81 12.51 5.90
CA MET A 1006 14.03 11.71 6.02
C MET A 1006 14.34 11.04 4.69
N VAL A 1007 15.58 11.13 4.22
CA VAL A 1007 16.05 10.46 3.00
C VAL A 1007 17.10 9.43 3.38
N GLY A 1008 16.90 8.17 3.00
CA GLY A 1008 17.83 7.09 3.30
C GLY A 1008 17.62 5.87 2.39
N ASP A 1009 18.61 4.98 2.36
CA ASP A 1009 18.61 3.77 1.53
C ASP A 1009 18.95 2.50 2.33
N GLY A 1010 19.46 2.63 3.56
CA GLY A 1010 19.88 1.50 4.37
C GLY A 1010 18.78 0.91 5.27
N ILE A 1011 18.96 -0.36 5.66
CA ILE A 1011 18.16 -1.03 6.71
C ILE A 1011 18.19 -0.20 8.01
N ASN A 1012 19.35 0.39 8.28
CA ASN A 1012 19.63 1.26 9.43
C ASN A 1012 18.77 2.54 9.45
N ASP A 1013 18.18 2.92 8.33
CA ASP A 1013 17.39 4.14 8.18
C ASP A 1013 15.89 3.88 8.27
N SER A 1014 15.45 2.62 8.09
CA SER A 1014 14.03 2.24 8.11
C SER A 1014 13.26 2.74 9.34
N PRO A 1015 13.79 2.65 10.58
CA PRO A 1015 13.10 3.20 11.76
C PRO A 1015 12.97 4.73 11.72
N ALA A 1016 13.99 5.43 11.22
CA ALA A 1016 13.97 6.89 11.07
C ALA A 1016 13.05 7.34 9.93
N LEU A 1017 13.01 6.59 8.82
CA LEU A 1017 12.10 6.80 7.69
C LEU A 1017 10.63 6.67 8.12
N ALA A 1018 10.30 5.64 8.92
CA ALA A 1018 8.95 5.42 9.41
C ALA A 1018 8.50 6.47 10.46
N THR A 1019 9.44 7.07 11.18
CA THR A 1019 9.15 8.09 12.21
C THR A 1019 9.02 9.49 11.61
N ALA A 1020 9.68 9.76 10.49
CA ALA A 1020 9.59 11.03 9.79
C ALA A 1020 8.16 11.34 9.34
N ASP A 1021 7.83 12.62 9.15
CA ASP A 1021 6.53 12.99 8.59
C ASP A 1021 6.37 12.50 7.15
N VAL A 1022 7.50 12.44 6.44
CA VAL A 1022 7.66 11.88 5.10
C VAL A 1022 8.97 11.09 5.01
N GLY A 1023 8.90 9.76 4.88
CA GLY A 1023 10.06 8.93 4.54
C GLY A 1023 10.32 8.93 3.03
N ILE A 1024 11.55 9.16 2.58
CA ILE A 1024 11.96 9.07 1.17
C ILE A 1024 13.05 8.01 1.04
N ALA A 1025 12.79 6.96 0.28
CA ALA A 1025 13.76 5.91 -0.01
C ALA A 1025 14.20 5.91 -1.48
N MET A 1026 15.42 5.45 -1.71
CA MET A 1026 15.95 5.16 -3.04
C MET A 1026 15.62 3.72 -3.44
N SER A 1027 15.40 3.45 -4.73
CA SER A 1027 15.15 2.09 -5.24
C SER A 1027 16.34 1.13 -5.11
N SER A 1028 17.55 1.67 -5.00
CA SER A 1028 18.75 0.91 -4.64
C SER A 1028 18.78 0.51 -3.16
N GLY A 1029 17.89 1.09 -2.35
CA GLY A 1029 17.80 0.83 -0.94
C GLY A 1029 17.23 -0.55 -0.63
N THR A 1030 17.39 -0.96 0.63
CA THR A 1030 16.89 -2.26 1.08
C THR A 1030 15.36 -2.34 1.07
N ASP A 1031 14.80 -3.53 0.88
CA ASP A 1031 13.35 -3.74 0.82
C ASP A 1031 12.63 -3.19 2.07
N VAL A 1032 13.28 -3.28 3.25
CA VAL A 1032 12.77 -2.72 4.51
C VAL A 1032 12.69 -1.18 4.47
N ALA A 1033 13.70 -0.52 3.90
CA ALA A 1033 13.71 0.93 3.74
C ALA A 1033 12.66 1.38 2.71
N MET A 1034 12.54 0.64 1.59
CA MET A 1034 11.50 0.89 0.60
C MET A 1034 10.11 0.71 1.19
N GLU A 1035 9.87 -0.31 2.02
CA GLU A 1035 8.59 -0.55 2.68
C GLU A 1035 8.24 0.57 3.69
N ALA A 1036 9.21 0.97 4.50
CA ALA A 1036 9.04 2.02 5.52
C ALA A 1036 8.84 3.44 4.93
N ALA A 1037 9.33 3.72 3.72
CA ALA A 1037 9.24 5.05 3.12
C ALA A 1037 7.87 5.37 2.51
N ASP A 1038 7.47 6.63 2.59
CA ASP A 1038 6.27 7.20 1.95
C ASP A 1038 6.49 7.55 0.48
N VAL A 1039 7.72 7.90 0.09
CA VAL A 1039 8.11 8.24 -1.28
C VAL A 1039 9.27 7.36 -1.69
N VAL A 1040 9.19 6.73 -2.85
CA VAL A 1040 10.25 5.88 -3.40
C VAL A 1040 10.74 6.48 -4.72
N LEU A 1041 12.04 6.71 -4.81
CA LEU A 1041 12.70 7.27 -5.98
C LEU A 1041 13.33 6.14 -6.80
N MET A 1042 12.85 5.95 -8.03
CA MET A 1042 13.25 4.85 -8.90
C MET A 1042 14.64 5.00 -9.51
N ARG A 1043 15.14 6.24 -9.59
CA ARG A 1043 16.44 6.59 -10.16
C ARG A 1043 17.45 6.83 -9.03
N PRO A 1044 18.31 5.86 -8.70
CA PRO A 1044 19.18 5.97 -7.53
C PRO A 1044 20.32 7.00 -7.71
N ASP A 1045 20.67 7.29 -8.97
CA ASP A 1045 21.74 8.23 -9.31
C ASP A 1045 21.26 9.68 -9.49
N ASP A 1046 19.96 9.90 -9.71
CA ASP A 1046 19.38 11.23 -9.91
C ASP A 1046 18.78 11.79 -8.61
N LEU A 1047 19.65 12.35 -7.76
CA LEU A 1047 19.24 12.98 -6.49
C LEU A 1047 18.35 14.23 -6.67
N LEU A 1048 18.31 14.84 -7.87
CA LEU A 1048 17.38 15.95 -8.17
C LEU A 1048 15.92 15.48 -8.17
N SER A 1049 15.67 14.18 -8.13
CA SER A 1049 14.35 13.61 -7.92
C SER A 1049 13.74 13.98 -6.55
N ILE A 1050 14.56 14.22 -5.52
CA ILE A 1050 14.10 14.65 -4.19
C ILE A 1050 13.40 16.03 -4.26
N PRO A 1051 14.05 17.12 -4.69
CA PRO A 1051 13.38 18.42 -4.83
C PRO A 1051 12.29 18.39 -5.92
N SER A 1052 12.45 17.57 -6.96
CA SER A 1052 11.41 17.37 -7.98
C SER A 1052 10.13 16.79 -7.40
N ALA A 1053 10.22 15.81 -6.49
CA ALA A 1053 9.07 15.23 -5.80
C ALA A 1053 8.34 16.26 -4.94
N ILE A 1054 9.07 17.06 -4.16
CA ILE A 1054 8.50 18.14 -3.34
C ILE A 1054 7.84 19.21 -4.23
N HIS A 1055 8.46 19.57 -5.36
CA HIS A 1055 7.89 20.52 -6.29
C HIS A 1055 6.64 19.97 -7.01
N LEU A 1056 6.66 18.70 -7.41
CA LEU A 1056 5.53 18.02 -8.04
C LEU A 1056 4.32 18.00 -7.10
N THR A 1057 4.50 17.56 -5.85
CA THR A 1057 3.42 17.53 -4.85
C THR A 1057 2.86 18.93 -4.58
N ARG A 1058 3.71 19.95 -4.41
CA ARG A 1058 3.27 21.35 -4.30
C ARG A 1058 2.48 21.81 -5.54
N THR A 1059 2.88 21.39 -6.74
CA THR A 1059 2.18 21.72 -7.99
C THR A 1059 0.80 21.06 -8.07
N ILE A 1060 0.71 19.78 -7.68
CA ILE A 1060 -0.56 19.04 -7.59
C ILE A 1060 -1.51 19.75 -6.62
N PHE A 1061 -1.07 20.08 -5.41
CA PHE A 1061 -1.92 20.76 -4.43
C PHE A 1061 -2.28 22.19 -4.82
N ARG A 1062 -1.38 22.93 -5.47
CA ARG A 1062 -1.72 24.24 -6.04
C ARG A 1062 -2.82 24.11 -7.08
N ARG A 1063 -2.77 23.07 -7.91
CA ARG A 1063 -3.81 22.76 -8.91
C ARG A 1063 -5.14 22.40 -8.25
N ILE A 1064 -5.12 21.56 -7.20
CA ILE A 1064 -6.31 21.21 -6.41
C ILE A 1064 -6.96 22.47 -5.81
N LYS A 1065 -6.17 23.32 -5.12
CA LYS A 1065 -6.65 24.58 -4.54
C LYS A 1065 -7.24 25.52 -5.60
N LEU A 1066 -6.59 25.64 -6.75
CA LEU A 1066 -7.08 26.46 -7.86
C LEU A 1066 -8.39 25.91 -8.44
N ASN A 1067 -8.50 24.60 -8.64
CA ASN A 1067 -9.72 23.96 -9.14
C ASN A 1067 -10.88 24.09 -8.15
N LEU A 1068 -10.62 23.91 -6.85
CA LEU A 1068 -11.59 24.11 -5.78
C LEU A 1068 -12.05 25.57 -5.72
N ALA A 1069 -11.12 26.52 -5.80
CA ALA A 1069 -11.42 27.94 -5.82
C ALA A 1069 -12.28 28.32 -7.04
N TRP A 1070 -11.94 27.85 -8.23
CA TRP A 1070 -12.74 28.08 -9.43
C TRP A 1070 -14.17 27.52 -9.30
N ALA A 1071 -14.32 26.30 -8.78
CA ALA A 1071 -15.63 25.71 -8.55
C ALA A 1071 -16.47 26.53 -7.57
N CYS A 1072 -15.87 27.03 -6.48
CA CYS A 1072 -16.54 27.87 -5.50
C CYS A 1072 -16.89 29.25 -6.04
N ILE A 1073 -15.96 29.93 -6.74
CA ILE A 1073 -16.19 31.26 -7.34
C ILE A 1073 -17.35 31.22 -8.33
N TYR A 1074 -17.40 30.18 -9.16
CA TYR A 1074 -18.49 29.98 -10.11
C TYR A 1074 -19.85 29.94 -9.42
N ASN A 1075 -19.94 29.18 -8.33
CA ASN A 1075 -21.16 29.04 -7.54
C ASN A 1075 -21.52 30.33 -6.79
N ILE A 1076 -20.54 30.99 -6.17
CA ILE A 1076 -20.76 32.26 -5.44
C ILE A 1076 -21.29 33.35 -6.36
N VAL A 1077 -20.78 33.46 -7.59
CA VAL A 1077 -21.20 34.49 -8.54
C VAL A 1077 -22.54 34.17 -9.20
N GLY A 1078 -22.75 32.93 -9.63
CA GLY A 1078 -23.95 32.58 -10.39
C GLY A 1078 -25.18 32.27 -9.54
N LEU A 1079 -25.03 31.90 -8.26
CA LEU A 1079 -26.16 31.58 -7.38
C LEU A 1079 -27.05 32.82 -7.10
N PRO A 1080 -26.52 34.02 -6.81
CA PRO A 1080 -27.33 35.24 -6.73
C PRO A 1080 -28.07 35.58 -8.04
N ILE A 1081 -27.46 35.28 -9.19
CA ILE A 1081 -28.08 35.48 -10.51
C ILE A 1081 -29.23 34.48 -10.71
N ALA A 1082 -29.05 33.22 -10.31
CA ALA A 1082 -30.08 32.18 -10.36
C ALA A 1082 -31.22 32.45 -9.37
N MET A 1083 -30.92 32.99 -8.18
CA MET A 1083 -31.91 33.43 -7.19
C MET A 1083 -32.73 34.64 -7.66
N GLY A 1084 -32.33 35.30 -8.76
CA GLY A 1084 -33.07 36.42 -9.33
C GLY A 1084 -32.84 37.75 -8.64
N PHE A 1085 -31.79 37.92 -7.82
CA PHE A 1085 -31.47 39.23 -7.22
C PHE A 1085 -31.30 40.35 -8.26
N PHE A 1086 -30.86 40.00 -9.47
CA PHE A 1086 -30.68 40.92 -10.60
C PHE A 1086 -31.89 41.01 -11.54
N LEU A 1087 -33.05 40.46 -11.16
CA LEU A 1087 -34.31 40.62 -11.89
C LEU A 1087 -34.71 42.09 -12.13
N PRO A 1088 -34.48 43.04 -11.20
CA PRO A 1088 -34.72 44.46 -11.46
C PRO A 1088 -33.91 45.03 -12.64
N PHE A 1089 -32.75 44.44 -12.92
CA PHE A 1089 -31.88 44.77 -14.05
C PHE A 1089 -32.17 43.93 -15.31
N GLY A 1090 -33.20 43.07 -15.27
CA GLY A 1090 -33.58 42.18 -16.37
C GLY A 1090 -32.71 40.94 -16.53
N ILE A 1091 -31.78 40.69 -15.60
CA ILE A 1091 -30.85 39.54 -15.67
C ILE A 1091 -31.42 38.40 -14.82
N HIS A 1092 -31.71 37.27 -15.45
CA HIS A 1092 -32.09 36.03 -14.77
C HIS A 1092 -31.52 34.81 -15.49
N MET A 1093 -31.23 33.74 -14.75
CA MET A 1093 -30.66 32.53 -15.32
C MET A 1093 -31.76 31.49 -15.58
N HIS A 1094 -31.97 31.12 -16.84
CA HIS A 1094 -32.82 29.98 -17.19
C HIS A 1094 -32.18 28.67 -16.70
N PRO A 1095 -32.94 27.68 -16.19
CA PRO A 1095 -32.41 26.39 -15.73
C PRO A 1095 -31.50 25.67 -16.73
N MET A 1096 -31.75 25.83 -18.03
CA MET A 1096 -30.87 25.29 -19.08
C MET A 1096 -29.48 25.94 -19.10
N PHE A 1097 -29.42 27.27 -19.00
CA PHE A 1097 -28.15 27.99 -18.90
C PHE A 1097 -27.44 27.61 -17.60
N ALA A 1098 -28.17 27.37 -16.51
CA ALA A 1098 -27.60 26.85 -15.27
C ALA A 1098 -26.97 25.46 -15.43
N GLY A 1099 -27.64 24.54 -16.13
CA GLY A 1099 -27.10 23.21 -16.46
C GLY A 1099 -25.87 23.25 -17.36
N PHE A 1100 -25.89 24.12 -18.38
CA PHE A 1100 -24.75 24.32 -19.28
C PHE A 1100 -23.55 24.94 -18.54
N ALA A 1101 -23.82 25.93 -17.70
CA ALA A 1101 -22.85 26.60 -16.84
C ALA A 1101 -22.13 25.61 -15.90
N MET A 1102 -22.89 24.70 -15.27
CA MET A 1102 -22.37 23.60 -14.47
C MET A 1102 -21.47 22.65 -15.27
N ALA A 1103 -21.86 22.29 -16.50
CA ALA A 1103 -21.03 21.45 -17.38
C ALA A 1103 -19.70 22.15 -17.72
N CYS A 1104 -19.74 23.45 -18.05
CA CYS A 1104 -18.55 24.25 -18.33
C CYS A 1104 -17.59 24.31 -17.11
N SER A 1105 -18.14 24.49 -15.91
CA SER A 1105 -17.36 24.47 -14.66
C SER A 1105 -16.63 23.13 -14.48
N SER A 1106 -17.34 22.02 -14.66
CA SER A 1106 -16.74 20.67 -14.53
C SER A 1106 -15.67 20.41 -15.60
N ILE A 1107 -15.92 20.78 -16.85
CA ILE A 1107 -14.94 20.66 -17.95
C ILE A 1107 -13.68 21.48 -17.64
N SER A 1108 -13.82 22.71 -17.13
CA SER A 1108 -12.68 23.56 -16.79
C SER A 1108 -11.77 22.93 -15.73
N VAL A 1109 -12.35 22.28 -14.71
CA VAL A 1109 -11.61 21.57 -13.66
C VAL A 1109 -10.91 20.33 -14.21
N VAL A 1110 -11.57 19.56 -15.07
CA VAL A 1110 -10.99 18.37 -15.71
C VAL A 1110 -9.82 18.76 -16.63
N VAL A 1111 -9.99 19.78 -17.48
CA VAL A 1111 -8.93 20.27 -18.36
C VAL A 1111 -7.75 20.82 -17.56
N SER A 1112 -8.03 21.58 -16.50
CA SER A 1112 -7.01 22.09 -15.59
C SER A 1112 -6.22 20.96 -14.92
N SER A 1113 -6.90 19.87 -14.52
CA SER A 1113 -6.26 18.69 -13.94
C SER A 1113 -5.43 17.91 -14.96
N LEU A 1114 -5.93 17.71 -16.18
CA LEU A 1114 -5.22 17.06 -17.27
C LEU A 1114 -3.96 17.84 -17.71
N ALA A 1115 -3.94 19.15 -17.54
CA ALA A 1115 -2.76 19.97 -17.81
C ALA A 1115 -1.56 19.63 -16.91
N LEU A 1116 -1.74 18.85 -15.83
CA LEU A 1116 -0.63 18.28 -15.05
C LEU A 1116 0.21 17.29 -15.86
N ARG A 1117 -0.32 16.69 -16.94
CA ARG A 1117 0.45 15.82 -17.85
C ARG A 1117 1.62 16.52 -18.54
N TRP A 1118 1.56 17.84 -18.67
CA TRP A 1118 2.66 18.63 -19.24
C TRP A 1118 3.65 19.11 -18.19
N TRP A 1119 3.57 18.58 -16.96
CA TRP A 1119 4.59 18.84 -15.97
C TRP A 1119 5.88 18.14 -16.38
N GLN A 1120 6.97 18.90 -16.34
CA GLN A 1120 8.34 18.44 -16.49
C GLN A 1120 9.16 19.09 -15.38
N ARG A 1121 10.29 18.47 -15.03
CA ARG A 1121 11.25 19.07 -14.10
C ARG A 1121 11.60 20.49 -14.57
N PRO A 1122 11.51 21.51 -13.70
CA PRO A 1122 11.84 22.88 -14.08
C PRO A 1122 13.33 23.04 -14.41
N GLN A 1123 13.64 23.72 -15.52
CA GLN A 1123 15.02 23.92 -16.00
C GLN A 1123 15.93 24.63 -14.99
N TRP A 1124 15.38 25.52 -14.15
CA TRP A 1124 16.16 26.20 -13.12
C TRP A 1124 16.74 25.24 -12.06
N MET A 1125 16.16 24.05 -11.88
CA MET A 1125 16.73 23.02 -11.00
C MET A 1125 17.98 22.38 -11.62
N ASP A 1126 17.97 22.17 -12.93
CA ASP A 1126 19.11 21.62 -13.66
C ASP A 1126 20.22 22.68 -13.76
N GLU A 1127 19.88 23.95 -14.03
CA GLU A 1127 20.83 25.07 -14.06
C GLU A 1127 21.48 25.34 -12.68
N ALA A 1128 20.72 25.20 -11.58
CA ALA A 1128 21.25 25.32 -10.23
C ALA A 1128 22.16 24.15 -9.82
N SER A 1129 22.10 23.03 -10.55
CA SER A 1129 22.95 21.86 -10.31
C SER A 1129 24.32 21.97 -10.97
N GLU A 1130 24.50 22.86 -11.96
CA GLU A 1130 25.80 23.08 -12.59
C GLU A 1130 26.75 23.88 -11.68
N PRO A 1131 27.99 23.41 -11.47
CA PRO A 1131 28.93 24.06 -10.57
C PRO A 1131 29.40 25.41 -11.13
N ALA A 1132 28.84 26.49 -10.60
CA ALA A 1132 29.33 27.87 -10.66
C ALA A 1132 29.73 28.38 -12.07
N GLY A 1133 28.73 28.54 -12.94
CA GLY A 1133 28.80 29.37 -14.14
C GLY A 1133 27.90 30.60 -14.04
N GLY A 1134 28.26 31.56 -13.17
CA GLY A 1134 27.75 32.95 -13.15
C GLY A 1134 26.24 33.17 -13.34
N LEU A 1135 25.53 33.47 -12.24
CA LEU A 1135 24.16 33.99 -12.26
C LEU A 1135 24.00 35.11 -13.30
N ARG A 1136 23.34 34.81 -14.43
CA ARG A 1136 22.72 35.83 -15.26
C ARG A 1136 21.29 36.01 -14.76
N TRP A 1137 21.15 36.80 -13.70
CA TRP A 1137 19.86 37.27 -13.21
C TRP A 1137 19.17 38.08 -14.32
N MET A 1138 18.26 37.46 -15.07
CA MET A 1138 17.26 38.21 -15.84
C MET A 1138 16.10 38.53 -14.91
N SER A 1139 16.19 39.68 -14.27
CA SER A 1139 15.03 40.32 -13.67
C SER A 1139 14.00 40.65 -14.76
N GLY A 1140 12.72 40.42 -14.44
CA GLY A 1140 11.60 40.84 -15.26
C GLY A 1140 10.73 39.70 -15.79
N THR A 1141 9.97 39.06 -14.90
CA THR A 1141 8.76 38.34 -15.28
C THR A 1141 7.73 39.33 -15.81
N GLY A 1142 7.76 39.59 -17.12
CA GLY A 1142 6.69 40.25 -17.86
C GLY A 1142 5.84 39.22 -18.60
N ILE A 1143 4.55 39.53 -18.75
CA ILE A 1143 3.52 38.77 -19.50
C ILE A 1143 4.00 38.32 -20.90
N VAL A 1144 4.95 39.05 -21.48
CA VAL A 1144 5.58 38.77 -22.77
C VAL A 1144 6.48 37.53 -22.76
N GLY A 1145 7.16 37.22 -21.65
CA GLY A 1145 7.97 36.01 -21.50
C GLY A 1145 7.11 34.74 -21.47
N TRP A 1146 6.01 34.81 -20.71
CA TRP A 1146 5.00 33.75 -20.66
C TRP A 1146 4.32 33.52 -22.03
N ALA A 1147 4.04 34.59 -22.78
CA ALA A 1147 3.51 34.50 -24.14
C ALA A 1147 4.50 33.89 -25.15
N LYS A 1148 5.81 34.15 -25.00
CA LYS A 1148 6.85 33.57 -25.88
C LYS A 1148 7.10 32.09 -25.61
N GLU A 1149 7.09 31.67 -24.34
CA GLU A 1149 7.19 30.25 -23.98
C GLU A 1149 5.97 29.44 -24.44
N THR A 1150 4.77 30.01 -24.30
CA THR A 1150 3.53 29.34 -24.74
C THR A 1150 3.46 29.19 -26.27
N PHE A 1151 3.91 30.19 -27.04
CA PHE A 1151 3.99 30.09 -28.50
C PHE A 1151 5.12 29.16 -28.99
N GLY A 1152 6.23 29.06 -28.24
CA GLY A 1152 7.33 28.13 -28.53
C GLY A 1152 6.92 26.65 -28.39
N ARG A 1153 6.07 26.33 -27.40
CA ARG A 1153 5.59 24.97 -27.11
C ARG A 1153 4.74 24.36 -28.23
N VAL A 1154 3.89 25.15 -28.89
CA VAL A 1154 3.01 24.65 -29.96
C VAL A 1154 3.78 24.23 -31.21
N ARG A 1155 4.94 24.84 -31.46
CA ARG A 1155 5.75 24.54 -32.65
C ARG A 1155 6.71 23.35 -32.46
N ARG A 1156 7.04 23.01 -31.21
CA ARG A 1156 8.02 21.97 -30.87
C ARG A 1156 7.40 20.58 -30.66
N GLY A 1157 6.14 20.51 -30.24
CA GLY A 1157 5.39 19.26 -30.07
C GLY A 1157 5.05 18.48 -31.36
N LYS A 1158 5.62 18.85 -32.51
CA LYS A 1158 5.43 18.15 -33.80
C LYS A 1158 6.71 17.50 -34.36
N ARG A 1159 7.83 17.52 -33.62
CA ARG A 1159 9.13 17.07 -34.13
C ARG A 1159 9.90 16.07 -33.27
N GLU A 1160 9.33 15.60 -32.15
CA GLU A 1160 9.95 14.58 -31.30
C GLU A 1160 8.96 13.43 -31.09
N GLU A 1161 8.59 12.74 -32.17
CA GLU A 1161 8.23 11.33 -32.14
C GLU A 1161 9.37 10.60 -32.84
N GLY A 1162 10.37 10.18 -32.06
CA GLY A 1162 11.55 9.48 -32.53
C GLY A 1162 11.22 8.04 -32.92
N TYR A 1163 10.78 7.85 -34.16
CA TYR A 1163 10.96 6.59 -34.88
C TYR A 1163 12.40 6.57 -35.39
N VAL A 1164 13.25 5.68 -34.88
CA VAL A 1164 14.61 5.47 -35.39
C VAL A 1164 14.52 4.50 -36.57
N ALA A 1165 14.75 5.00 -37.79
CA ALA A 1165 14.88 4.14 -38.96
C ALA A 1165 16.20 3.35 -38.89
N LEU A 1166 16.09 2.02 -38.99
CA LEU A 1166 17.19 1.11 -39.25
C LEU A 1166 17.71 1.35 -40.67
N GLU A 1167 18.63 2.28 -40.86
CA GLU A 1167 19.39 2.43 -42.10
C GLU A 1167 20.70 3.13 -41.78
N ASN A 1168 21.75 2.33 -41.59
CA ASN A 1168 23.15 2.57 -42.00
C ASN A 1168 24.07 1.53 -41.33
N LEU A 1169 24.00 0.30 -41.83
CA LEU A 1169 25.08 -0.68 -41.75
C LEU A 1169 25.36 -1.11 -43.20
N GLU A 1170 26.21 -0.34 -43.88
CA GLU A 1170 26.92 -0.84 -45.05
C GLU A 1170 28.40 -1.04 -44.67
N VAL A 1171 28.78 -2.32 -44.72
CA VAL A 1171 30.12 -2.95 -44.74
C VAL A 1171 31.00 -2.85 -43.49
#